data_AF-A0A258R196-F1
#
_entry.id   AF-A0A258R196-F1
#
_cell.length_a   1.000
_cell.length_b   1.000
_cell.length_c   1.000
_cell.angle_alpha   90.00
_cell.angle_beta   90.00
_cell.angle_gamma   90.00
#
_symmetry.space_group_name_H-M   'P 1'
#
loop_
_entity.id
_entity.type
_entity.pdbx_description
1 polymer ?
#
loop_
_entity_poly.entity_id
_entity_poly.type
_entity_poly.pdbx_seq_one_letter_code
_entity_poly.pdbx_strand_id
1 'polypeptide(L)'
;MSNKEIFTHTPMMQQYLGIKAQNPDMLLFYRMGDFYELFFDDAEKASRLLNITLTTRGASAGTPIKMAGVPYHSAEQYLARLLKLGESVVIAEQIGDPATSKGPVERQVARIVTPGTLTDSGLLDETCDTLILAIAPRAESVGVAWLNLAAGRFQVSEIHPNALPALLARVRPAEILAPDDFTLSGASCAVRRLAPWQFDADRAHTRLAQQFGSRDLSGFGVADLPLALAAAGALLDYIQTTQRTTLPHIQSIHAERDSDFVQLDAATRRNLELTETLRGEASPTLLSVLDTTATGMGTRLLRHWLHHPLRDRAVLIRRRDAIGVLAEQPDTATTLTRLLRSCADVERISGRIALKNARPRDLSGLRDTLALLPDLAATLPDDRAHLTALQAALAARPDLHELLARAVLPEPASVLREGGVIADGYDANLDELRALTRDAGAFLLELETRERARSGIGTLKVEYNRVHGFYIEVSRAQSDNVPDDYRRRQTLKYAERYITPELKAFEDKALSAQDRALAREKALFEALLEMLTPHVPDLLAIAAALAEIDVLASQAERTNTLKLCAPDYSDEPGIVIRGGRHPVVEAQVAHFIQNDVQLTRARQMLLITGPNMGGKSTYMRQVALITLLACCGLWVPASVAKIGDIDQIFTRIGASDDLAGGRSTFMVEMTETAHILHNASAISLVLLDEIGRGTSTFDGLALAWAVARHLVSATRAFTLFATHYFELTQLANEYKQLVNVHLDAKEHGANLVFLHAVEDGPASQSYGIQVARLAGVPSPIIAAARRHLRELEDAQLQPGPQGDLFAAHLPNDEPPPHPALDQLREIDPDALTPKAALDMLYSLKALTDTSP
;
A
#
# COMPACT_ATOMS: atom_id res chain seq x y z
N MET A 1 -26.67 -4.43 29.96
CA MET A 1 -27.15 -5.53 30.82
C MET A 1 -27.48 -4.98 32.20
N SER A 2 -28.59 -5.38 32.80
CA SER A 2 -28.92 -4.98 34.17
C SER A 2 -28.06 -5.77 35.18
N ASN A 3 -27.78 -5.20 36.37
CA ASN A 3 -26.97 -5.86 37.40
C ASN A 3 -27.52 -7.23 37.86
N LYS A 4 -28.81 -7.54 37.60
CA LYS A 4 -29.43 -8.85 37.92
C LYS A 4 -29.12 -9.95 36.91
N GLU A 5 -28.84 -9.61 35.65
CA GLU A 5 -28.53 -10.59 34.60
C GLU A 5 -27.10 -11.12 34.71
N ILE A 6 -26.17 -10.33 35.23
CA ILE A 6 -24.75 -10.70 35.33
C ILE A 6 -24.55 -11.89 36.29
N PHE A 7 -25.28 -11.95 37.41
CA PHE A 7 -25.13 -13.00 38.43
C PHE A 7 -25.63 -14.39 38.00
N THR A 8 -26.36 -14.52 36.88
CA THR A 8 -26.81 -15.84 36.35
C THR A 8 -25.76 -16.50 35.45
N HIS A 9 -24.72 -15.77 35.07
CA HIS A 9 -23.59 -16.27 34.29
C HIS A 9 -22.50 -16.87 35.19
N THR A 10 -21.77 -17.85 34.65
CA THR A 10 -20.58 -18.38 35.35
C THR A 10 -19.53 -17.28 35.52
N PRO A 11 -18.66 -17.33 36.55
CA PRO A 11 -17.64 -16.29 36.77
C PRO A 11 -16.74 -16.04 35.55
N MET A 12 -16.43 -17.11 34.79
CA MET A 12 -15.66 -17.00 33.54
C MET A 12 -16.45 -16.25 32.45
N MET A 13 -17.75 -16.50 32.31
CA MET A 13 -18.59 -15.81 31.34
C MET A 13 -18.87 -14.35 31.73
N GLN A 14 -18.95 -14.04 33.03
CA GLN A 14 -19.03 -12.65 33.50
C GLN A 14 -17.79 -11.86 33.05
N GLN A 15 -16.60 -12.44 33.21
CA GLN A 15 -15.35 -11.84 32.74
C GLN A 15 -15.32 -11.69 31.21
N TYR A 16 -15.67 -12.73 30.47
CA TYR A 16 -15.75 -12.67 29.00
C TYR A 16 -16.71 -11.58 28.52
N LEU A 17 -17.95 -11.55 29.03
CA LEU A 17 -18.96 -10.56 28.66
C LEU A 17 -18.55 -9.14 29.06
N GLY A 18 -17.85 -8.98 30.18
CA GLY A 18 -17.28 -7.70 30.60
C GLY A 18 -16.26 -7.16 29.61
N ILE A 19 -15.37 -8.02 29.09
CA ILE A 19 -14.38 -7.65 28.07
C ILE A 19 -15.06 -7.40 26.72
N LYS A 20 -16.00 -8.27 26.32
CA LYS A 20 -16.75 -8.13 25.06
C LYS A 20 -17.61 -6.86 25.02
N ALA A 21 -18.16 -6.43 26.15
CA ALA A 21 -18.95 -5.20 26.23
C ALA A 21 -18.12 -3.93 25.93
N GLN A 22 -16.79 -3.97 26.13
CA GLN A 22 -15.89 -2.87 25.78
C GLN A 22 -15.62 -2.80 24.26
N ASN A 23 -15.77 -3.92 23.53
CA ASN A 23 -15.48 -4.04 22.11
C ASN A 23 -16.57 -4.86 21.40
N PRO A 24 -17.83 -4.37 21.35
CA PRO A 24 -18.96 -5.17 20.90
C PRO A 24 -18.82 -5.63 19.45
N ASP A 25 -18.26 -4.79 18.58
CA ASP A 25 -18.21 -5.02 17.13
C ASP A 25 -16.99 -5.85 16.67
N MET A 26 -16.09 -6.21 17.58
CA MET A 26 -14.83 -6.90 17.25
C MET A 26 -14.85 -8.34 17.74
N LEU A 27 -14.19 -9.26 17.02
CA LEU A 27 -14.04 -10.64 17.48
C LEU A 27 -13.15 -10.69 18.72
N LEU A 28 -13.54 -11.44 19.76
CA LEU A 28 -12.76 -11.59 20.97
C LEU A 28 -12.05 -12.95 21.02
N PHE A 29 -10.73 -12.95 20.84
CA PHE A 29 -9.87 -14.11 21.10
C PHE A 29 -9.57 -14.18 22.61
N TYR A 30 -10.28 -15.06 23.30
CA TYR A 30 -10.19 -15.20 24.75
C TYR A 30 -9.27 -16.37 25.13
N ARG A 31 -8.13 -16.09 25.79
CA ARG A 31 -7.12 -17.10 26.13
C ARG A 31 -7.63 -18.13 27.14
N MET A 32 -7.76 -19.38 26.70
CA MET A 32 -8.21 -20.53 27.49
C MET A 32 -7.21 -21.68 27.37
N GLY A 33 -6.34 -21.84 28.37
CA GLY A 33 -5.27 -22.84 28.32
C GLY A 33 -4.37 -22.62 27.09
N ASP A 34 -4.28 -23.60 26.20
CA ASP A 34 -3.52 -23.54 24.95
C ASP A 34 -4.32 -23.08 23.72
N PHE A 35 -5.54 -22.60 23.92
CA PHE A 35 -6.41 -22.12 22.84
C PHE A 35 -6.78 -20.65 23.01
N TYR A 36 -7.12 -20.02 21.90
CA TYR A 36 -7.99 -18.85 21.87
C TYR A 36 -9.41 -19.32 21.54
N GLU A 37 -10.34 -19.06 22.44
CA GLU A 37 -11.75 -19.42 22.26
C GLU A 37 -12.58 -18.16 22.02
N LEU A 38 -13.61 -18.30 21.18
CA LEU A 38 -14.65 -17.31 20.92
C LEU A 38 -15.99 -17.91 21.32
N PHE A 39 -16.92 -17.07 21.80
CA PHE A 39 -18.23 -17.52 22.27
C PHE A 39 -19.38 -16.76 21.62
N PHE A 40 -20.57 -17.38 21.60
CA PHE A 40 -21.82 -16.83 21.06
C PHE A 40 -21.69 -16.45 19.57
N ASP A 41 -22.09 -15.24 19.18
CA ASP A 41 -22.11 -14.79 17.79
C ASP A 41 -20.69 -14.72 17.19
N ASP A 42 -19.68 -14.40 18.01
CA ASP A 42 -18.28 -14.42 17.58
C ASP A 42 -17.84 -15.83 17.16
N ALA A 43 -18.33 -16.87 17.85
CA ALA A 43 -18.02 -18.26 17.51
C ALA A 43 -18.62 -18.66 16.16
N GLU A 44 -19.87 -18.27 15.89
CA GLU A 44 -20.53 -18.55 14.61
C GLU A 44 -19.86 -17.82 13.46
N LYS A 45 -19.54 -16.53 13.69
CA LYS A 45 -18.83 -15.70 12.72
C LYS A 45 -17.45 -16.28 12.42
N ALA A 46 -16.66 -16.60 13.44
CA ALA A 46 -15.33 -17.19 13.28
C ALA A 46 -15.39 -18.56 12.61
N SER A 47 -16.35 -19.42 12.96
CA SER A 47 -16.54 -20.73 12.32
C SER A 47 -16.73 -20.60 10.81
N ARG A 48 -17.60 -19.68 10.37
CA ARG A 48 -17.86 -19.42 8.95
C ARG A 48 -16.66 -18.81 8.22
N LEU A 49 -16.00 -17.81 8.81
CA LEU A 49 -14.89 -17.09 8.15
C LEU A 49 -13.60 -17.92 8.11
N LEU A 50 -13.30 -18.64 9.20
CA LEU A 50 -12.07 -19.41 9.34
C LEU A 50 -12.21 -20.87 8.88
N ASN A 51 -13.44 -21.33 8.66
CA ASN A 51 -13.76 -22.73 8.38
C ASN A 51 -13.26 -23.66 9.51
N ILE A 52 -13.60 -23.29 10.75
CA ILE A 52 -13.28 -24.05 11.97
C ILE A 52 -14.57 -24.62 12.58
N THR A 53 -14.46 -25.75 13.27
CA THR A 53 -15.62 -26.45 13.83
C THR A 53 -16.32 -25.62 14.90
N LEU A 54 -17.62 -25.36 14.72
CA LEU A 54 -18.49 -24.81 15.75
C LEU A 54 -18.92 -25.92 16.72
N THR A 55 -18.71 -25.71 18.01
CA THR A 55 -19.08 -26.64 19.08
C THR A 55 -19.85 -25.92 20.19
N THR A 56 -20.22 -26.64 21.25
CA THR A 56 -20.91 -26.07 22.42
C THR A 56 -20.15 -26.40 23.70
N ARG A 57 -20.10 -25.45 24.65
CA ARG A 57 -19.41 -25.58 25.93
C ARG A 57 -20.35 -25.29 27.09
N GLY A 58 -20.92 -26.35 27.67
CA GLY A 58 -21.82 -26.23 28.82
C GLY A 58 -23.02 -25.31 28.57
N ALA A 59 -23.60 -24.77 29.64
CA ALA A 59 -24.68 -23.80 29.58
C ALA A 59 -24.42 -22.64 30.55
N SER A 60 -24.82 -21.43 30.16
CA SER A 60 -24.82 -20.25 31.03
C SER A 60 -26.18 -19.58 30.93
N ALA A 61 -26.74 -19.16 32.08
CA ALA A 61 -28.10 -18.60 32.14
C ALA A 61 -29.19 -19.49 31.48
N GLY A 62 -28.99 -20.81 31.47
CA GLY A 62 -29.94 -21.79 30.89
C GLY A 62 -29.78 -22.07 29.39
N THR A 63 -28.88 -21.38 28.68
CA THR A 63 -28.67 -21.57 27.23
C THR A 63 -27.30 -22.20 26.95
N PRO A 64 -27.18 -23.18 26.02
CA PRO A 64 -25.90 -23.72 25.59
C PRO A 64 -25.00 -22.64 24.98
N ILE A 65 -23.73 -22.60 25.41
CA ILE A 65 -22.77 -21.60 24.90
C ILE A 65 -22.15 -22.13 23.61
N LYS A 66 -22.41 -21.46 22.48
CA LYS A 66 -21.72 -21.73 21.22
C LYS A 66 -20.25 -21.32 21.35
N MET A 67 -19.34 -22.16 20.89
CA MET A 67 -17.90 -21.96 21.02
C MET A 67 -17.17 -22.42 19.76
N ALA A 68 -16.15 -21.66 19.37
CA ALA A 68 -15.16 -22.04 18.37
C ALA A 68 -13.78 -21.63 18.90
N GLY A 69 -12.72 -22.32 18.47
CA GLY A 69 -11.39 -22.02 18.99
C GLY A 69 -10.26 -22.39 18.04
N VAL A 70 -9.14 -21.72 18.22
CA VAL A 70 -7.89 -21.95 17.47
C VAL A 70 -6.74 -22.18 18.45
N PRO A 71 -5.78 -23.07 18.13
CA PRO A 71 -4.60 -23.24 18.96
C PRO A 71 -3.78 -21.95 19.01
N TYR A 72 -3.26 -21.60 20.18
CA TYR A 72 -2.49 -20.37 20.35
C TYR A 72 -1.24 -20.30 19.48
N HIS A 73 -0.54 -21.43 19.32
CA HIS A 73 0.70 -21.48 18.54
C HIS A 73 0.48 -21.26 17.04
N SER A 74 -0.76 -21.42 16.54
CA SER A 74 -1.12 -21.17 15.15
C SER A 74 -2.06 -19.98 14.97
N ALA A 75 -2.31 -19.19 16.02
CA ALA A 75 -3.26 -18.08 16.00
C ALA A 75 -2.93 -17.03 14.93
N GLU A 76 -1.64 -16.76 14.66
CA GLU A 76 -1.20 -15.78 13.66
C GLU A 76 -1.77 -16.08 12.26
N GLN A 77 -1.83 -17.34 11.84
CA GLN A 77 -2.37 -17.71 10.52
C GLN A 77 -3.87 -17.41 10.41
N TYR A 78 -4.61 -17.59 11.50
CA TYR A 78 -6.03 -17.27 11.55
C TYR A 78 -6.26 -15.76 11.62
N LEU A 79 -5.42 -15.03 12.37
CA LEU A 79 -5.44 -13.57 12.39
C LEU A 79 -5.22 -13.01 10.99
N ALA A 80 -4.21 -13.48 10.26
CA ALA A 80 -3.94 -13.04 8.89
C ALA A 80 -5.16 -13.20 7.96
N ARG A 81 -5.91 -14.30 8.11
CA ARG A 81 -7.14 -14.55 7.33
C ARG A 81 -8.28 -13.61 7.73
N LEU A 82 -8.49 -13.36 9.02
CA LEU A 82 -9.52 -12.42 9.50
C LEU A 82 -9.24 -10.99 9.05
N LEU A 83 -7.99 -10.56 9.15
CA LEU A 83 -7.55 -9.21 8.77
C LEU A 83 -7.71 -8.95 7.27
N LYS A 84 -7.40 -9.95 6.42
CA LYS A 84 -7.66 -9.87 4.97
C LYS A 84 -9.15 -9.72 4.63
N LEU A 85 -10.04 -10.16 5.51
CA LEU A 85 -11.49 -9.99 5.39
C LEU A 85 -11.99 -8.69 6.04
N GLY A 86 -11.10 -7.85 6.57
CA GLY A 86 -11.42 -6.60 7.24
C GLY A 86 -11.88 -6.75 8.69
N GLU A 87 -11.72 -7.92 9.31
CA GLU A 87 -12.18 -8.18 10.67
C GLU A 87 -11.12 -7.80 11.71
N SER A 88 -11.52 -6.99 12.69
CA SER A 88 -10.68 -6.64 13.84
C SER A 88 -10.84 -7.65 14.97
N VAL A 89 -9.74 -7.96 15.66
CA VAL A 89 -9.67 -9.00 16.69
C VAL A 89 -9.04 -8.47 17.98
N VAL A 90 -9.76 -8.61 19.08
CA VAL A 90 -9.29 -8.29 20.44
C VAL A 90 -8.59 -9.52 21.01
N ILE A 91 -7.35 -9.37 21.48
CA ILE A 91 -6.57 -10.45 22.11
C ILE A 91 -6.63 -10.26 23.62
N ALA A 92 -7.36 -11.15 24.31
CA ALA A 92 -7.43 -11.17 25.77
C ALA A 92 -6.54 -12.29 26.33
N GLU A 93 -5.51 -11.89 27.07
CA GLU A 93 -4.51 -12.77 27.67
C GLU A 93 -4.75 -12.97 29.17
N GLN A 94 -4.20 -14.06 29.71
CA GLN A 94 -4.23 -14.34 31.15
C GLN A 94 -3.17 -13.52 31.87
N ILE A 95 -3.57 -12.86 32.95
CA ILE A 95 -2.70 -12.06 33.82
C ILE A 95 -2.63 -12.70 35.20
N GLY A 96 -1.40 -12.89 35.68
CA GLY A 96 -1.12 -13.55 36.95
C GLY A 96 -0.97 -15.07 36.82
N ASP A 97 -0.55 -15.69 37.92
CA ASP A 97 -0.31 -17.13 37.98
C ASP A 97 -1.62 -17.90 38.28
N PRO A 98 -2.02 -18.86 37.42
CA PRO A 98 -3.15 -19.75 37.68
C PRO A 98 -3.06 -20.50 39.01
N ALA A 99 -1.84 -20.81 39.49
CA ALA A 99 -1.62 -21.55 40.72
C ALA A 99 -1.95 -20.75 41.98
N THR A 100 -1.86 -19.41 41.92
CA THR A 100 -2.07 -18.53 43.08
C THR A 100 -3.47 -17.92 43.16
N SER A 101 -4.30 -18.12 42.13
CA SER A 101 -5.58 -17.42 41.97
C SER A 101 -6.77 -18.24 42.49
N LYS A 102 -7.58 -17.67 43.42
CA LYS A 102 -8.87 -18.27 43.83
C LYS A 102 -9.96 -17.88 42.81
N GLY A 103 -10.34 -18.80 41.93
CA GLY A 103 -11.33 -18.57 40.86
C GLY A 103 -10.69 -18.51 39.47
N PRO A 104 -11.43 -18.11 38.40
CA PRO A 104 -10.83 -17.94 37.09
C PRO A 104 -9.76 -16.85 37.12
N VAL A 105 -8.59 -17.15 36.56
CA VAL A 105 -7.46 -16.23 36.41
C VAL A 105 -7.92 -14.95 35.74
N GLU A 106 -7.40 -13.81 36.20
CA GLU A 106 -7.72 -12.52 35.60
C GLU A 106 -7.31 -12.50 34.13
N ARG A 107 -8.13 -11.89 33.28
CA ARG A 107 -7.83 -11.67 31.87
C ARG A 107 -8.04 -10.22 31.54
N GLN A 108 -7.12 -9.68 30.78
CA GLN A 108 -7.21 -8.32 30.26
C GLN A 108 -6.89 -8.32 28.77
N VAL A 109 -7.39 -7.30 28.09
CA VAL A 109 -7.06 -7.06 26.69
C VAL A 109 -5.60 -6.64 26.60
N ALA A 110 -4.77 -7.51 26.03
CA ALA A 110 -3.35 -7.25 25.80
C ALA A 110 -3.17 -6.29 24.62
N ARG A 111 -3.84 -6.55 23.51
CA ARG A 111 -3.82 -5.70 22.31
C ARG A 111 -5.06 -5.91 21.45
N ILE A 112 -5.32 -4.95 20.57
CA ILE A 112 -6.36 -5.06 19.52
C ILE A 112 -5.63 -5.09 18.18
N VAL A 113 -5.87 -6.13 17.39
CA VAL A 113 -5.26 -6.32 16.07
C VAL A 113 -6.29 -5.90 15.02
N THR A 114 -5.95 -4.89 14.23
CA THR A 114 -6.82 -4.34 13.19
C THR A 114 -6.07 -4.32 11.85
N PRO A 115 -6.77 -4.31 10.69
CA PRO A 115 -6.10 -4.35 9.39
C PRO A 115 -5.08 -3.23 9.18
N GLY A 116 -5.29 -2.05 9.77
CA GLY A 116 -4.39 -0.90 9.63
C GLY A 116 -3.31 -0.75 10.70
N THR A 117 -3.31 -1.56 11.77
CA THR A 117 -2.40 -1.40 12.93
C THR A 117 -1.39 -2.55 13.08
N LEU A 118 -1.06 -3.21 11.96
CA LEU A 118 -0.18 -4.37 11.93
C LEU A 118 1.31 -3.98 12.01
N THR A 119 2.05 -4.65 12.89
CA THR A 119 3.52 -4.52 13.02
C THR A 119 4.26 -5.86 13.06
N ASP A 120 3.52 -6.96 13.26
CA ASP A 120 4.05 -8.32 13.28
C ASP A 120 4.47 -8.75 11.86
N SER A 121 5.72 -9.21 11.72
CA SER A 121 6.27 -9.64 10.42
C SER A 121 5.46 -10.77 9.76
N GLY A 122 4.90 -11.70 10.55
CA GLY A 122 4.08 -12.80 10.02
C GLY A 122 2.71 -12.37 9.45
N LEU A 123 2.28 -11.13 9.70
CA LEU A 123 0.99 -10.59 9.23
C LEU A 123 1.16 -9.56 8.11
N LEU A 124 2.36 -9.02 7.93
CA LEU A 124 2.67 -7.99 6.94
C LEU A 124 3.25 -8.59 5.67
N ASP A 125 2.83 -8.07 4.52
CA ASP A 125 3.52 -8.29 3.25
C ASP A 125 4.86 -7.53 3.28
N GLU A 126 5.97 -8.17 2.93
CA GLU A 126 7.30 -7.55 2.92
C GLU A 126 7.43 -6.42 1.89
N THR A 127 6.66 -6.49 0.80
CA THR A 127 6.77 -5.61 -0.38
C THR A 127 5.79 -4.44 -0.37
N CYS A 128 4.88 -4.37 0.61
CA CYS A 128 3.81 -3.39 0.68
C CYS A 128 3.78 -2.68 2.04
N ASP A 129 3.47 -1.38 2.04
CA ASP A 129 3.09 -0.69 3.26
C ASP A 129 1.67 -1.07 3.68
N THR A 130 1.44 -1.14 5.00
CA THR A 130 0.11 -1.24 5.59
C THR A 130 -0.18 0.10 6.27
N LEU A 131 -1.12 0.85 5.70
CA LEU A 131 -1.45 2.20 6.15
C LEU A 131 -2.83 2.21 6.79
N ILE A 132 -2.97 2.99 7.85
CA ILE A 132 -4.26 3.37 8.41
C ILE A 132 -4.51 4.85 8.12
N LEU A 133 -5.72 5.21 7.73
CA LEU A 133 -6.10 6.57 7.36
C LEU A 133 -7.31 7.04 8.16
N ALA A 134 -7.36 8.29 8.57
CA ALA A 134 -8.50 8.95 9.18
C ALA A 134 -9.00 10.09 8.28
N ILE A 135 -10.32 10.29 8.27
CA ILE A 135 -11.01 11.33 7.48
C ILE A 135 -11.79 12.24 8.42
N ALA A 136 -11.53 13.55 8.35
CA ALA A 136 -12.29 14.60 9.03
C ALA A 136 -13.03 15.45 7.97
N PRO A 137 -14.30 15.15 7.68
CA PRO A 137 -15.05 15.81 6.62
C PRO A 137 -15.67 17.14 7.07
N ARG A 138 -15.71 18.12 6.16
CA ARG A 138 -16.58 19.31 6.18
C ARG A 138 -17.18 19.56 4.80
N ALA A 139 -18.07 20.55 4.70
CA ALA A 139 -18.82 20.85 3.48
C ALA A 139 -17.91 21.21 2.28
N GLU A 140 -16.86 22.01 2.50
CA GLU A 140 -16.00 22.54 1.42
C GLU A 140 -14.59 21.94 1.41
N SER A 141 -14.17 21.30 2.50
CA SER A 141 -12.85 20.67 2.63
C SER A 141 -12.91 19.40 3.46
N VAL A 142 -11.95 18.51 3.23
CA VAL A 142 -11.77 17.24 3.94
C VAL A 142 -10.33 17.18 4.44
N GLY A 143 -10.19 17.05 5.75
CA GLY A 143 -8.91 16.72 6.38
C GLY A 143 -8.67 15.22 6.30
N VAL A 144 -7.47 14.82 5.93
CA VAL A 144 -7.04 13.43 5.95
C VAL A 144 -5.70 13.30 6.65
N ALA A 145 -5.53 12.19 7.35
CA ALA A 145 -4.30 11.85 8.02
C ALA A 145 -4.06 10.36 7.87
N TRP A 146 -2.83 9.93 7.60
CA TRP A 146 -2.52 8.51 7.50
C TRP A 146 -1.16 8.19 8.11
N LEU A 147 -1.04 6.96 8.61
CA LEU A 147 0.13 6.49 9.31
C LEU A 147 0.55 5.11 8.80
N ASN A 148 1.85 4.94 8.57
CA ASN A 148 2.49 3.64 8.61
C ASN A 148 2.96 3.35 10.04
N LEU A 149 2.25 2.50 10.77
CA LEU A 149 2.58 2.22 12.17
C LEU A 149 3.94 1.51 12.33
N ALA A 150 4.32 0.67 11.36
CA ALA A 150 5.58 -0.07 11.42
C ALA A 150 6.80 0.83 11.18
N ALA A 151 6.65 1.92 10.40
CA ALA A 151 7.73 2.86 10.10
C ALA A 151 7.64 4.18 10.88
N GLY A 152 6.52 4.47 11.54
CA GLY A 152 6.28 5.75 12.22
C GLY A 152 6.04 6.95 11.28
N ARG A 153 5.90 6.72 9.96
CA ARG A 153 5.64 7.78 8.97
C ARG A 153 4.22 8.31 9.12
N PHE A 154 4.08 9.55 9.57
CA PHE A 154 2.80 10.23 9.78
C PHE A 154 2.64 11.41 8.84
N GLN A 155 1.59 11.38 8.02
CA GLN A 155 1.33 12.37 6.98
C GLN A 155 -0.10 12.89 7.07
N VAL A 156 -0.29 14.14 6.66
CA VAL A 156 -1.58 14.83 6.67
C VAL A 156 -1.77 15.66 5.41
N SER A 157 -3.03 15.87 5.04
CA SER A 157 -3.41 16.76 3.93
C SER A 157 -4.80 17.34 4.18
N GLU A 158 -5.07 18.54 3.70
CA GLU A 158 -6.41 19.11 3.61
C GLU A 158 -6.76 19.33 2.14
N ILE A 159 -7.80 18.66 1.67
CA ILE A 159 -8.14 18.58 0.24
C ILE A 159 -9.61 18.91 0.00
N HIS A 160 -9.96 19.24 -1.24
CA HIS A 160 -11.35 19.35 -1.65
C HIS A 160 -12.02 17.95 -1.65
N PRO A 161 -13.31 17.81 -1.27
CA PRO A 161 -14.01 16.52 -1.24
C PRO A 161 -13.89 15.69 -2.53
N ASN A 162 -13.89 16.35 -3.69
CA ASN A 162 -13.76 15.68 -5.00
C ASN A 162 -12.39 15.01 -5.23
N ALA A 163 -11.34 15.41 -4.51
CA ALA A 163 -10.00 14.82 -4.63
C ALA A 163 -9.82 13.57 -3.75
N LEU A 164 -10.75 13.30 -2.82
CA LEU A 164 -10.67 12.18 -1.88
C LEU A 164 -10.54 10.81 -2.57
N PRO A 165 -11.28 10.48 -3.65
CA PRO A 165 -11.11 9.20 -4.33
C PRO A 165 -9.70 9.00 -4.91
N ALA A 166 -9.10 10.06 -5.49
CA ALA A 166 -7.75 10.00 -6.02
C ALA A 166 -6.71 9.80 -4.91
N LEU A 167 -6.88 10.47 -3.78
CA LEU A 167 -6.02 10.27 -2.60
C LEU A 167 -6.14 8.85 -2.04
N LEU A 168 -7.36 8.33 -1.89
CA LEU A 168 -7.57 6.95 -1.41
C LEU A 168 -6.96 5.91 -2.36
N ALA A 169 -7.05 6.12 -3.68
CA ALA A 169 -6.41 5.26 -4.67
C ALA A 169 -4.87 5.36 -4.67
N ARG A 170 -4.31 6.51 -4.30
CA ARG A 170 -2.86 6.73 -4.13
C ARG A 170 -2.33 6.07 -2.86
N VAL A 171 -2.97 6.36 -1.72
CA VAL A 171 -2.54 5.92 -0.38
C VAL A 171 -2.86 4.44 -0.16
N ARG A 172 -4.00 3.94 -0.67
CA ARG A 172 -4.48 2.56 -0.49
C ARG A 172 -4.44 2.10 0.98
N PRO A 173 -5.17 2.78 1.90
CA PRO A 173 -5.19 2.39 3.30
C PRO A 173 -5.79 0.99 3.48
N ALA A 174 -5.24 0.21 4.40
CA ALA A 174 -5.78 -1.08 4.82
C ALA A 174 -6.99 -0.92 5.77
N GLU A 175 -7.10 0.23 6.44
CA GLU A 175 -8.21 0.59 7.32
C GLU A 175 -8.46 2.10 7.27
N ILE A 176 -9.73 2.50 7.23
CA ILE A 176 -10.17 3.89 7.23
C ILE A 176 -10.98 4.18 8.49
N LEU A 177 -10.61 5.23 9.22
CA LEU A 177 -11.36 5.81 10.32
C LEU A 177 -12.20 6.96 9.79
N ALA A 178 -13.51 6.94 10.05
CA ALA A 178 -14.42 7.98 9.62
C ALA A 178 -15.48 8.27 10.69
N PRO A 179 -15.95 9.53 10.81
CA PRO A 179 -17.08 9.86 11.65
C PRO A 179 -18.33 9.04 11.32
N ASP A 180 -19.15 8.75 12.34
CA ASP A 180 -20.39 7.99 12.21
C ASP A 180 -21.43 8.69 11.30
N ASP A 181 -21.38 10.03 11.22
CA ASP A 181 -22.28 10.88 10.43
C ASP A 181 -21.80 11.08 8.98
N PHE A 182 -20.64 10.55 8.60
CA PHE A 182 -20.08 10.65 7.26
C PHE A 182 -20.34 9.38 6.44
N THR A 183 -20.80 9.49 5.20
CA THR A 183 -20.94 8.31 4.33
C THR A 183 -19.81 8.28 3.31
N LEU A 184 -18.94 7.27 3.39
CA LEU A 184 -17.90 7.02 2.40
C LEU A 184 -18.40 5.97 1.40
N SER A 185 -18.59 6.38 0.15
CA SER A 185 -18.95 5.47 -0.95
C SER A 185 -17.72 4.80 -1.54
N GLY A 186 -17.81 3.49 -1.85
CA GLY A 186 -16.77 2.79 -2.63
C GLY A 186 -15.48 2.48 -1.88
N ALA A 187 -15.50 2.40 -0.55
CA ALA A 187 -14.33 2.00 0.23
C ALA A 187 -13.91 0.55 -0.11
N SER A 188 -12.65 0.36 -0.49
CA SER A 188 -12.07 -0.95 -0.83
C SER A 188 -11.51 -1.73 0.37
N CYS A 189 -11.61 -1.16 1.58
CA CYS A 189 -11.02 -1.70 2.80
C CYS A 189 -11.98 -1.52 4.00
N ALA A 190 -11.56 -1.99 5.18
CA ALA A 190 -12.36 -1.89 6.40
C ALA A 190 -12.56 -0.42 6.80
N VAL A 191 -13.81 -0.02 7.04
CA VAL A 191 -14.16 1.32 7.54
C VAL A 191 -14.60 1.22 8.99
N ARG A 192 -13.83 1.82 9.89
CA ARG A 192 -14.16 1.95 11.31
C ARG A 192 -14.86 3.29 11.54
N ARG A 193 -16.01 3.19 12.19
CA ARG A 193 -16.89 4.31 12.54
C ARG A 193 -16.56 4.81 13.94
N LEU A 194 -16.27 6.11 14.03
CA LEU A 194 -15.84 6.80 15.23
C LEU A 194 -16.79 7.97 15.54
N ALA A 195 -16.90 8.31 16.83
CA ALA A 195 -17.79 9.38 17.22
C ALA A 195 -17.24 10.75 16.77
N PRO A 196 -18.08 11.68 16.27
CA PRO A 196 -17.61 12.96 15.71
C PRO A 196 -16.70 13.79 16.63
N TRP A 197 -16.91 13.72 17.96
CA TRP A 197 -16.10 14.44 18.95
C TRP A 197 -14.63 13.99 18.99
N GLN A 198 -14.29 12.82 18.45
CA GLN A 198 -12.91 12.35 18.35
C GLN A 198 -12.11 13.12 17.28
N PHE A 199 -12.80 13.77 16.34
CA PHE A 199 -12.25 14.61 15.27
C PHE A 199 -12.30 16.10 15.64
N ASP A 200 -12.19 16.42 16.92
CA ASP A 200 -12.09 17.80 17.40
C ASP A 200 -10.66 18.33 17.24
N ALA A 201 -10.51 19.46 16.51
CA ALA A 201 -9.20 20.00 16.15
C ALA A 201 -8.39 20.52 17.36
N ASP A 202 -9.05 21.14 18.35
CA ASP A 202 -8.36 21.71 19.52
C ASP A 202 -7.79 20.59 20.42
N ARG A 203 -8.59 19.53 20.63
CA ARG A 203 -8.12 18.32 21.32
C ARG A 203 -7.01 17.62 20.54
N ALA A 204 -7.14 17.55 19.22
CA ALA A 204 -6.13 16.96 18.36
C ALA A 204 -4.80 17.71 18.47
N HIS A 205 -4.81 19.04 18.40
CA HIS A 205 -3.62 19.87 18.55
C HIS A 205 -2.90 19.58 19.87
N THR A 206 -3.62 19.55 20.98
CA THR A 206 -3.06 19.26 22.31
C THR A 206 -2.43 17.86 22.36
N ARG A 207 -3.14 16.85 21.85
CA ARG A 207 -2.66 15.45 21.84
C ARG A 207 -1.41 15.28 20.98
N LEU A 208 -1.39 15.88 19.79
CA LEU A 208 -0.25 15.83 18.87
C LEU A 208 0.96 16.57 19.45
N ALA A 209 0.77 17.76 20.03
CA ALA A 209 1.84 18.50 20.68
C ALA A 209 2.47 17.69 21.83
N GLN A 210 1.64 17.02 22.64
CA GLN A 210 2.09 16.12 23.70
C GLN A 210 2.88 14.91 23.14
N GLN A 211 2.38 14.28 22.07
CA GLN A 211 3.05 13.14 21.42
C GLN A 211 4.44 13.52 20.88
N PHE A 212 4.58 14.71 20.29
CA PHE A 212 5.84 15.19 19.75
C PHE A 212 6.74 15.90 20.77
N GLY A 213 6.30 16.03 22.03
CA GLY A 213 7.04 16.74 23.07
C GLY A 213 7.23 18.24 22.77
N SER A 214 6.33 18.83 21.99
CA SER A 214 6.39 20.25 21.56
C SER A 214 5.34 21.09 22.30
N ARG A 215 5.51 22.42 22.32
CA ARG A 215 4.51 23.35 22.88
C ARG A 215 3.35 23.59 21.92
N ASP A 216 3.65 23.62 20.63
CA ASP A 216 2.71 23.82 19.54
C ASP A 216 3.19 23.09 18.28
N LEU A 217 2.36 23.09 17.24
CA LEU A 217 2.65 22.40 15.98
C LEU A 217 3.26 23.31 14.89
N SER A 218 3.71 24.53 15.24
CA SER A 218 4.18 25.51 14.26
C SER A 218 5.43 25.04 13.50
N GLY A 219 6.32 24.31 14.16
CA GLY A 219 7.56 23.78 13.57
C GLY A 219 7.36 22.63 12.58
N PHE A 220 6.15 22.05 12.49
CA PHE A 220 5.86 20.90 11.63
C PHE A 220 5.18 21.28 10.30
N GLY A 221 4.88 22.57 10.10
CA GLY A 221 4.24 23.03 8.85
C GLY A 221 2.81 22.53 8.64
N VAL A 222 2.10 22.21 9.73
CA VAL A 222 0.71 21.70 9.72
C VAL A 222 -0.28 22.63 10.45
N ALA A 223 0.20 23.76 10.98
CA ALA A 223 -0.60 24.65 11.82
C ALA A 223 -1.77 25.31 11.04
N ASP A 224 -1.65 25.41 9.71
CA ASP A 224 -2.64 25.94 8.78
C ASP A 224 -3.71 24.91 8.34
N LEU A 225 -3.65 23.66 8.85
CA LEU A 225 -4.48 22.54 8.39
C LEU A 225 -5.39 21.98 9.50
N PRO A 226 -6.39 22.74 10.01
CA PRO A 226 -7.17 22.35 11.18
C PRO A 226 -7.96 21.05 10.99
N LEU A 227 -8.48 20.76 9.79
CA LEU A 227 -9.19 19.51 9.55
C LEU A 227 -8.23 18.33 9.47
N ALA A 228 -7.05 18.53 8.87
CA ALA A 228 -6.04 17.50 8.80
C ALA A 228 -5.51 17.14 10.20
N LEU A 229 -5.37 18.15 11.07
CA LEU A 229 -5.07 17.95 12.49
C LEU A 229 -6.17 17.18 13.22
N ALA A 230 -7.45 17.51 13.00
CA ALA A 230 -8.58 16.76 13.54
C ALA A 230 -8.52 15.26 13.17
N ALA A 231 -8.26 14.95 11.89
CA ALA A 231 -8.08 13.59 11.41
C ALA A 231 -6.88 12.91 12.09
N ALA A 232 -5.73 13.61 12.19
CA ALA A 232 -4.53 13.09 12.82
C ALA A 232 -4.73 12.82 14.33
N GLY A 233 -5.47 13.67 15.03
CA GLY A 233 -5.81 13.49 16.43
C GLY A 233 -6.67 12.26 16.68
N ALA A 234 -7.68 12.03 15.84
CA ALA A 234 -8.51 10.82 15.90
C ALA A 234 -7.69 9.56 15.58
N LEU A 235 -6.81 9.64 14.58
CA LEU A 235 -5.93 8.53 14.21
C LEU A 235 -4.98 8.14 15.35
N LEU A 236 -4.34 9.13 15.97
CA LEU A 236 -3.43 8.91 17.09
C LEU A 236 -4.15 8.31 18.31
N ASP A 237 -5.35 8.81 18.65
CA ASP A 237 -6.19 8.29 19.73
C ASP A 237 -6.56 6.82 19.50
N TYR A 238 -6.92 6.47 18.26
CA TYR A 238 -7.24 5.10 17.88
C TYR A 238 -6.03 4.18 18.01
N ILE A 239 -4.86 4.60 17.56
CA ILE A 239 -3.63 3.80 17.64
C ILE A 239 -3.19 3.60 19.10
N GLN A 240 -3.25 4.65 19.91
CA GLN A 240 -2.97 4.54 21.35
C GLN A 240 -3.92 3.55 22.03
N THR A 241 -5.19 3.51 21.60
CA THR A 241 -6.19 2.56 22.11
C THR A 241 -5.93 1.12 21.66
N THR A 242 -5.51 0.89 20.41
CA THR A 242 -5.25 -0.46 19.87
C THR A 242 -3.94 -1.06 20.36
N GLN A 243 -2.87 -0.24 20.44
CA GLN A 243 -1.55 -0.68 20.88
C GLN A 243 -1.40 -0.70 22.40
N ARG A 244 -2.07 0.20 23.13
CA ARG A 244 -1.98 0.33 24.59
C ARG A 244 -0.56 0.55 25.12
N THR A 245 0.32 1.10 24.29
CA THR A 245 1.72 1.41 24.61
C THR A 245 2.07 2.83 24.16
N THR A 246 3.19 3.35 24.65
CA THR A 246 3.78 4.59 24.12
C THR A 246 4.27 4.37 22.69
N LEU A 247 4.23 5.42 21.86
CA LEU A 247 4.58 5.35 20.43
C LEU A 247 5.81 6.22 20.13
N PRO A 248 7.01 5.91 20.66
CA PRO A 248 8.17 6.82 20.63
C PRO A 248 8.78 7.01 19.23
N HIS A 249 8.43 6.17 18.26
CA HIS A 249 8.87 6.26 16.87
C HIS A 249 8.03 7.24 16.04
N ILE A 250 6.84 7.64 16.50
CA ILE A 250 6.02 8.65 15.84
C ILE A 250 6.44 10.03 16.36
N GLN A 251 7.45 10.62 15.72
CA GLN A 251 8.14 11.83 16.20
C GLN A 251 7.84 13.09 15.41
N SER A 252 7.30 12.94 14.21
CA SER A 252 6.99 14.07 13.32
C SER A 252 5.70 13.80 12.56
N ILE A 253 5.16 14.87 12.01
CA ILE A 253 4.00 14.87 11.12
C ILE A 253 4.34 15.78 9.94
N HIS A 254 4.01 15.33 8.73
CA HIS A 254 4.33 16.07 7.51
C HIS A 254 3.05 16.40 6.75
N ALA A 255 2.90 17.67 6.38
CA ALA A 255 1.88 18.10 5.43
C ALA A 255 2.30 17.70 4.01
N GLU A 256 1.47 16.93 3.33
CA GLU A 256 1.54 16.79 1.87
C GLU A 256 0.69 17.88 1.22
N ARG A 257 1.21 18.52 0.18
CA ARG A 257 0.47 19.50 -0.63
C ARG A 257 0.27 18.97 -2.05
N ASP A 258 -0.84 19.34 -2.68
CA ASP A 258 -1.13 18.93 -4.06
C ASP A 258 -0.07 19.41 -5.06
N SER A 259 0.67 20.46 -4.74
CA SER A 259 1.77 21.01 -5.54
C SER A 259 3.05 20.18 -5.54
N ASP A 260 3.22 19.27 -4.58
CA ASP A 260 4.49 18.56 -4.38
C ASP A 260 4.68 17.42 -5.38
N PHE A 261 3.56 16.86 -5.86
CA PHE A 261 3.51 15.68 -6.70
C PHE A 261 2.84 15.96 -8.06
N VAL A 262 3.20 15.16 -9.07
CA VAL A 262 2.41 15.05 -10.29
C VAL A 262 1.14 14.27 -9.98
N GLN A 263 -0.01 14.90 -10.15
CA GLN A 263 -1.28 14.28 -9.79
C GLN A 263 -1.66 13.21 -10.81
N LEU A 264 -2.09 12.06 -10.28
CA LEU A 264 -2.61 10.92 -11.03
C LEU A 264 -3.95 10.54 -10.41
N ASP A 265 -5.03 10.63 -11.20
CA ASP A 265 -6.33 10.14 -10.77
C ASP A 265 -6.35 8.59 -10.63
N ALA A 266 -7.42 8.08 -10.01
CA ALA A 266 -7.55 6.65 -9.77
C ALA A 266 -7.55 5.83 -11.08
N ALA A 267 -8.20 6.35 -12.12
CA ALA A 267 -8.26 5.74 -13.44
C ALA A 267 -6.87 5.64 -14.06
N THR A 268 -6.05 6.70 -13.95
CA THR A 268 -4.69 6.76 -14.49
C THR A 268 -3.76 5.77 -13.83
N ARG A 269 -3.79 5.65 -12.51
CA ARG A 269 -2.98 4.64 -11.80
C ARG A 269 -3.31 3.23 -12.25
N ARG A 270 -4.59 2.94 -12.48
CA ARG A 270 -5.08 1.64 -12.95
C ARG A 270 -4.72 1.40 -14.42
N ASN A 271 -4.94 2.36 -15.30
CA ASN A 271 -4.68 2.26 -16.74
C ASN A 271 -3.19 2.16 -17.09
N LEU A 272 -2.33 2.75 -16.27
CA LEU A 272 -0.87 2.63 -16.39
C LEU A 272 -0.31 1.37 -15.74
N GLU A 273 -1.14 0.57 -15.06
CA GLU A 273 -0.78 -0.71 -14.42
C GLU A 273 0.50 -0.60 -13.57
N LEU A 274 0.57 0.42 -12.70
CA LEU A 274 1.78 0.77 -11.97
C LEU A 274 2.26 -0.38 -11.06
N THR A 275 1.34 -0.94 -10.27
CA THR A 275 1.63 -2.03 -9.32
C THR A 275 0.63 -3.18 -9.41
N GLU A 276 -0.42 -3.01 -10.23
CA GLU A 276 -1.52 -3.95 -10.34
C GLU A 276 -2.08 -3.86 -11.76
N THR A 277 -2.30 -5.01 -12.39
CA THR A 277 -2.89 -5.07 -13.73
C THR A 277 -4.37 -4.69 -13.71
N LEU A 278 -4.97 -4.44 -14.87
CA LEU A 278 -6.42 -4.21 -14.98
C LEU A 278 -7.28 -5.35 -14.41
N ARG A 279 -6.70 -6.57 -14.33
CA ARG A 279 -7.30 -7.79 -13.77
C ARG A 279 -7.05 -8.00 -12.28
N GLY A 280 -6.25 -7.14 -11.65
CA GLY A 280 -5.89 -7.26 -10.22
C GLY A 280 -4.68 -8.16 -9.95
N GLU A 281 -3.84 -8.44 -10.95
CA GLU A 281 -2.65 -9.28 -10.80
C GLU A 281 -1.41 -8.41 -10.51
N ALA A 282 -0.41 -8.95 -9.82
CA ALA A 282 0.82 -8.20 -9.49
C ALA A 282 1.79 -8.03 -10.68
N SER A 283 1.61 -8.80 -11.75
CA SER A 283 2.49 -8.83 -12.92
C SER A 283 1.70 -9.26 -14.17
N PRO A 284 2.03 -8.75 -15.37
CA PRO A 284 3.10 -7.80 -15.67
C PRO A 284 2.68 -6.34 -15.40
N THR A 285 3.40 -5.65 -14.52
CA THR A 285 3.17 -4.26 -14.10
C THR A 285 4.44 -3.43 -14.26
N LEU A 286 4.35 -2.09 -14.14
CA LEU A 286 5.55 -1.25 -14.17
C LEU A 286 6.52 -1.63 -13.04
N LEU A 287 5.99 -1.79 -11.82
CA LEU A 287 6.78 -2.21 -10.66
C LEU A 287 7.44 -3.57 -10.91
N SER A 288 6.72 -4.58 -11.42
CA SER A 288 7.30 -5.92 -11.61
C SER A 288 8.45 -5.97 -12.62
N VAL A 289 8.56 -4.99 -13.52
CA VAL A 289 9.65 -4.88 -14.49
C VAL A 289 10.87 -4.15 -13.90
N LEU A 290 10.64 -3.15 -13.05
CA LEU A 290 11.68 -2.30 -12.48
C LEU A 290 12.24 -2.82 -11.16
N ASP A 291 11.45 -3.54 -10.38
CA ASP A 291 11.84 -3.98 -9.05
C ASP A 291 12.80 -5.17 -9.10
N THR A 292 14.07 -4.87 -8.82
CA THR A 292 15.14 -5.85 -8.58
C THR A 292 15.86 -5.55 -7.27
N THR A 293 15.19 -4.83 -6.37
CA THR A 293 15.74 -4.45 -5.07
C THR A 293 16.06 -5.68 -4.23
N ALA A 294 17.06 -5.55 -3.36
CA ALA A 294 17.56 -6.60 -2.49
C ALA A 294 16.73 -6.77 -1.21
N THR A 295 16.01 -5.72 -0.79
CA THR A 295 15.34 -5.63 0.51
C THR A 295 13.86 -5.25 0.35
N GLY A 296 13.02 -5.73 1.27
CA GLY A 296 11.60 -5.36 1.29
C GLY A 296 11.36 -3.86 1.47
N MET A 297 12.20 -3.17 2.25
CA MET A 297 12.13 -1.71 2.40
C MET A 297 12.48 -0.97 1.10
N GLY A 298 13.42 -1.49 0.30
CA GLY A 298 13.72 -1.00 -1.05
C GLY A 298 12.51 -1.14 -1.98
N THR A 299 11.89 -2.32 -2.05
CA THR A 299 10.65 -2.53 -2.84
C THR A 299 9.54 -1.55 -2.44
N ARG A 300 9.31 -1.36 -1.13
CA ARG A 300 8.28 -0.43 -0.62
C ARG A 300 8.59 1.01 -1.02
N LEU A 301 9.85 1.42 -0.98
CA LEU A 301 10.28 2.76 -1.39
C LEU A 301 10.13 2.98 -2.90
N LEU A 302 10.52 2.02 -3.74
CA LEU A 302 10.33 2.10 -5.19
C LEU A 302 8.84 2.19 -5.55
N ARG A 303 8.01 1.35 -4.91
CA ARG A 303 6.55 1.41 -5.03
C ARG A 303 6.03 2.80 -4.65
N HIS A 304 6.52 3.36 -3.55
CA HIS A 304 6.16 4.71 -3.12
C HIS A 304 6.51 5.75 -4.19
N TRP A 305 7.72 5.74 -4.75
CA TRP A 305 8.14 6.68 -5.80
C TRP A 305 7.24 6.62 -7.03
N LEU A 306 6.90 5.43 -7.53
CA LEU A 306 6.01 5.27 -8.69
C LEU A 306 4.60 5.83 -8.45
N HIS A 307 4.13 5.83 -7.21
CA HIS A 307 2.82 6.39 -6.85
C HIS A 307 2.89 7.87 -6.46
N HIS A 308 4.08 8.42 -6.22
CA HIS A 308 4.32 9.78 -5.75
C HIS A 308 5.39 10.47 -6.64
N PRO A 309 5.16 10.57 -7.97
CA PRO A 309 6.05 11.32 -8.85
C PRO A 309 6.16 12.77 -8.35
N LEU A 310 7.37 13.26 -8.19
CA LEU A 310 7.68 14.57 -7.62
C LEU A 310 7.69 15.67 -8.70
N ARG A 311 7.45 16.90 -8.27
CA ARG A 311 7.67 18.10 -9.09
C ARG A 311 8.97 18.83 -8.77
N ASP A 312 9.55 18.60 -7.59
CA ASP A 312 10.84 19.21 -7.21
C ASP A 312 12.00 18.64 -8.04
N ARG A 313 12.41 19.42 -9.04
CA ARG A 313 13.52 19.08 -9.94
C ARG A 313 14.84 18.85 -9.23
N ALA A 314 15.11 19.52 -8.10
CA ALA A 314 16.35 19.33 -7.39
C ALA A 314 16.46 17.90 -6.84
N VAL A 315 15.37 17.33 -6.33
CA VAL A 315 15.31 15.93 -5.89
C VAL A 315 15.44 14.98 -7.08
N LEU A 316 14.72 15.26 -8.17
CA LEU A 316 14.75 14.42 -9.38
C LEU A 316 16.16 14.31 -9.97
N ILE A 317 16.86 15.45 -10.09
CA ILE A 317 18.23 15.52 -10.60
C ILE A 317 19.19 14.74 -9.69
N ARG A 318 19.10 14.93 -8.37
CA ARG A 318 19.94 14.18 -7.41
C ARG A 318 19.79 12.67 -7.55
N ARG A 319 18.55 12.17 -7.67
CA ARG A 319 18.30 10.73 -7.88
C ARG A 319 18.86 10.24 -9.21
N ARG A 320 18.56 10.97 -10.29
CA ARG A 320 19.02 10.64 -11.65
C ARG A 320 20.55 10.55 -11.71
N ASP A 321 21.24 11.51 -11.11
CA ASP A 321 22.69 11.61 -11.14
C ASP A 321 23.33 10.52 -10.28
N ALA A 322 22.78 10.24 -9.10
CA ALA A 322 23.23 9.11 -8.25
C ALA A 322 23.09 7.75 -8.95
N ILE A 323 21.99 7.53 -9.69
CA ILE A 323 21.80 6.34 -10.54
C ILE A 323 22.89 6.29 -11.61
N GLY A 324 23.22 7.42 -12.25
CA GLY A 324 24.26 7.51 -13.27
C GLY A 324 25.64 7.12 -12.74
N VAL A 325 26.04 7.65 -11.59
CA VAL A 325 27.32 7.31 -10.95
C VAL A 325 27.43 5.81 -10.65
N LEU A 326 26.35 5.19 -10.14
CA LEU A 326 26.32 3.76 -9.87
C LEU A 326 26.28 2.92 -11.16
N ALA A 327 25.61 3.40 -12.22
CA ALA A 327 25.50 2.71 -13.50
C ALA A 327 26.85 2.62 -14.24
N GLU A 328 27.71 3.62 -14.05
CA GLU A 328 29.10 3.63 -14.55
C GLU A 328 30.02 2.65 -13.80
N GLN A 329 29.59 2.14 -12.63
CA GLN A 329 30.35 1.19 -11.81
C GLN A 329 29.54 -0.09 -11.49
N PRO A 330 29.32 -0.99 -12.46
CA PRO A 330 28.46 -2.18 -12.28
C PRO A 330 28.92 -3.12 -11.16
N ASP A 331 30.22 -3.25 -10.94
CA ASP A 331 30.80 -4.08 -9.87
C ASP A 331 30.44 -3.52 -8.48
N THR A 332 30.43 -2.19 -8.34
CA THR A 332 30.00 -1.49 -7.12
C THR A 332 28.52 -1.76 -6.86
N ALA A 333 27.64 -1.56 -7.85
CA ALA A 333 26.22 -1.83 -7.73
C ALA A 333 25.93 -3.30 -7.36
N THR A 334 26.66 -4.25 -7.99
CA THR A 334 26.54 -5.68 -7.68
C THR A 334 26.97 -5.99 -6.24
N THR A 335 28.05 -5.36 -5.78
CA THR A 335 28.56 -5.52 -4.41
C THR A 335 27.57 -4.95 -3.40
N LEU A 336 27.01 -3.76 -3.64
CA LEU A 336 25.97 -3.15 -2.82
C LEU A 336 24.76 -4.07 -2.71
N THR A 337 24.21 -4.54 -3.84
CA THR A 337 23.08 -5.48 -3.86
C THR A 337 23.36 -6.75 -3.05
N ARG A 338 24.57 -7.32 -3.16
CA ARG A 338 24.96 -8.50 -2.38
C ARG A 338 24.98 -8.22 -0.87
N LEU A 339 25.52 -7.08 -0.44
CA LEU A 339 25.55 -6.68 0.97
C LEU A 339 24.14 -6.38 1.50
N LEU A 340 23.32 -5.68 0.72
CA LEU A 340 21.94 -5.34 1.07
C LEU A 340 21.05 -6.57 1.21
N ARG A 341 21.26 -7.64 0.43
CA ARG A 341 20.53 -8.92 0.59
C ARG A 341 20.75 -9.58 1.95
N SER A 342 21.86 -9.27 2.62
CA SER A 342 22.15 -9.77 3.97
C SER A 342 21.62 -8.86 5.07
N CYS A 343 21.05 -7.69 4.73
CA CYS A 343 20.45 -6.78 5.68
C CYS A 343 19.03 -7.23 6.03
N ALA A 344 18.65 -7.06 7.29
CA ALA A 344 17.29 -7.24 7.75
C ALA A 344 16.43 -5.99 7.47
N ASP A 345 15.10 -6.11 7.60
CA ASP A 345 14.17 -4.99 7.47
C ASP A 345 14.24 -4.07 8.70
N VAL A 346 15.28 -3.23 8.76
CA VAL A 346 15.57 -2.33 9.89
C VAL A 346 14.40 -1.38 10.16
N GLU A 347 13.69 -0.94 9.12
CA GLU A 347 12.52 -0.05 9.25
C GLU A 347 11.47 -0.68 10.17
N ARG A 348 11.03 -1.91 9.84
CA ARG A 348 10.00 -2.60 10.63
C ARG A 348 10.53 -3.11 11.97
N ILE A 349 11.79 -3.52 12.05
CA ILE A 349 12.43 -3.91 13.31
C ILE A 349 12.44 -2.74 14.28
N SER A 350 12.77 -1.54 13.81
CA SER A 350 12.79 -0.32 14.63
C SER A 350 11.41 0.04 15.17
N GLY A 351 10.36 -0.07 14.35
CA GLY A 351 8.98 0.08 14.83
C GLY A 351 8.60 -0.97 15.87
N ARG A 352 9.07 -2.21 15.73
CA ARG A 352 8.83 -3.25 16.74
C ARG A 352 9.59 -3.03 18.05
N ILE A 353 10.81 -2.49 17.98
CA ILE A 353 11.57 -2.07 19.16
C ILE A 353 10.79 -0.98 19.90
N ALA A 354 10.30 0.03 19.18
CA ALA A 354 9.52 1.14 19.74
C ALA A 354 8.23 0.68 20.45
N LEU A 355 7.56 -0.33 19.91
CA LEU A 355 6.35 -0.93 20.48
C LEU A 355 6.64 -2.02 21.53
N LYS A 356 7.91 -2.29 21.84
CA LYS A 356 8.37 -3.37 22.72
C LYS A 356 7.84 -4.76 22.32
N ASN A 357 7.67 -5.02 21.03
CA ASN A 357 7.21 -6.31 20.49
C ASN A 357 8.22 -6.97 19.54
N ALA A 358 9.46 -6.48 19.50
CA ALA A 358 10.56 -7.09 18.74
C ALA A 358 10.88 -8.50 19.23
N ARG A 359 11.13 -9.42 18.29
CA ARG A 359 11.50 -10.81 18.55
C ARG A 359 13.01 -10.97 18.67
N PRO A 360 13.52 -12.05 19.29
CA PRO A 360 14.96 -12.30 19.37
C PRO A 360 15.69 -12.27 18.01
N ARG A 361 15.06 -12.84 16.97
CA ARG A 361 15.60 -12.83 15.60
C ARG A 361 15.59 -11.46 14.93
N ASP A 362 14.71 -10.54 15.37
CA ASP A 362 14.77 -9.15 14.91
C ASP A 362 16.06 -8.49 15.41
N LEU A 363 16.45 -8.74 16.67
CA LEU A 363 17.66 -8.15 17.25
C LEU A 363 18.95 -8.76 16.69
N SER A 364 18.98 -10.07 16.40
CA SER A 364 20.12 -10.67 15.70
C SER A 364 20.24 -10.16 14.27
N GLY A 365 19.13 -10.04 13.54
CA GLY A 365 19.13 -9.45 12.20
C GLY A 365 19.58 -7.98 12.19
N LEU A 366 19.16 -7.20 13.20
CA LEU A 366 19.63 -5.83 13.38
C LEU A 366 21.13 -5.79 13.68
N ARG A 367 21.65 -6.63 14.59
CA ARG A 367 23.09 -6.75 14.89
C ARG A 367 23.88 -7.00 13.61
N ASP A 368 23.48 -8.00 12.84
CA ASP A 368 24.20 -8.41 11.64
C ASP A 368 24.15 -7.31 10.56
N THR A 369 23.03 -6.58 10.47
CA THR A 369 22.91 -5.41 9.57
C THR A 369 23.82 -4.26 10.01
N LEU A 370 23.88 -3.96 11.32
CA LEU A 370 24.75 -2.92 11.87
C LEU A 370 26.24 -3.22 11.61
N ALA A 371 26.62 -4.50 11.62
CA ALA A 371 27.98 -4.94 11.30
C ALA A 371 28.36 -4.67 9.84
N LEU A 372 27.39 -4.64 8.91
CA LEU A 372 27.60 -4.42 7.48
C LEU A 372 27.64 -2.94 7.08
N LEU A 373 27.19 -2.02 7.94
CA LEU A 373 27.14 -0.58 7.63
C LEU A 373 28.50 0.01 7.20
N PRO A 374 29.64 -0.30 7.84
CA PRO A 374 30.93 0.23 7.43
C PRO A 374 31.31 -0.21 6.00
N ASP A 375 31.06 -1.47 5.66
CA ASP A 375 31.36 -2.01 4.33
C ASP A 375 30.44 -1.41 3.26
N LEU A 376 29.15 -1.24 3.57
CA LEU A 376 28.19 -0.56 2.71
C LEU A 376 28.59 0.89 2.45
N ALA A 377 28.90 1.64 3.51
CA ALA A 377 29.34 3.03 3.41
C ALA A 377 30.65 3.16 2.61
N ALA A 378 31.62 2.25 2.80
CA ALA A 378 32.88 2.25 2.07
C ALA A 378 32.73 1.89 0.58
N THR A 379 31.70 1.11 0.24
CA THR A 379 31.41 0.71 -1.15
C THR A 379 30.74 1.85 -1.94
N LEU A 380 30.06 2.79 -1.28
CA LEU A 380 29.40 3.90 -1.98
C LEU A 380 30.43 4.83 -2.64
N PRO A 381 30.24 5.17 -3.93
CA PRO A 381 31.05 6.19 -4.59
C PRO A 381 30.87 7.57 -3.94
N ASP A 382 31.94 8.36 -3.91
CA ASP A 382 31.86 9.77 -3.53
C ASP A 382 31.47 10.63 -4.75
N ASP A 383 30.20 10.99 -4.84
CA ASP A 383 29.66 11.93 -5.84
C ASP A 383 29.71 13.39 -5.35
N ARG A 384 30.18 13.63 -4.11
CA ARG A 384 30.14 14.92 -3.39
C ARG A 384 28.75 15.55 -3.34
N ALA A 385 27.70 14.74 -3.46
CA ALA A 385 26.32 15.19 -3.56
C ALA A 385 25.39 14.26 -2.78
N HIS A 386 24.66 13.38 -3.46
CA HIS A 386 23.57 12.61 -2.87
C HIS A 386 24.09 11.31 -2.23
N LEU A 387 24.98 10.60 -2.91
CA LEU A 387 25.59 9.37 -2.38
C LEU A 387 26.45 9.67 -1.16
N THR A 388 27.17 10.80 -1.12
CA THR A 388 27.92 11.24 0.06
C THR A 388 27.00 11.51 1.26
N ALA A 389 25.81 12.07 1.04
CA ALA A 389 24.83 12.28 2.12
C ALA A 389 24.28 10.94 2.65
N LEU A 390 24.02 9.98 1.75
CA LEU A 390 23.59 8.63 2.14
C LEU A 390 24.71 7.88 2.87
N GLN A 391 25.96 8.03 2.44
CA GLN A 391 27.12 7.48 3.14
C GLN A 391 27.23 8.02 4.57
N ALA A 392 27.00 9.33 4.77
CA ALA A 392 26.98 9.94 6.09
C ALA A 392 25.80 9.44 6.94
N ALA A 393 24.64 9.19 6.35
CA ALA A 393 23.49 8.61 7.03
C ALA A 393 23.71 7.14 7.46
N LEU A 394 24.56 6.39 6.74
CA LEU A 394 25.03 5.07 7.14
C LEU A 394 26.19 5.11 8.17
N ALA A 395 26.35 6.21 8.91
CA ALA A 395 27.38 6.35 9.93
C ALA A 395 27.40 5.11 10.84
N ALA A 396 28.60 4.51 10.97
CA ALA A 396 28.77 3.30 11.76
C ALA A 396 28.29 3.53 13.20
N ARG A 397 27.56 2.54 13.73
CA ARG A 397 27.07 2.51 15.11
C ARG A 397 27.74 1.36 15.88
N PRO A 398 29.07 1.45 16.11
CA PRO A 398 29.81 0.40 16.81
C PRO A 398 29.27 0.21 18.23
N ASP A 399 28.77 1.28 18.86
CA ASP A 399 28.10 1.26 20.16
C ASP A 399 26.91 0.27 20.19
N LEU A 400 26.01 0.36 19.21
CA LEU A 400 24.83 -0.49 19.12
C LEU A 400 25.17 -1.91 18.67
N HIS A 401 26.11 -2.04 17.73
CA HIS A 401 26.58 -3.33 17.27
C HIS A 401 27.25 -4.11 18.41
N GLU A 402 28.17 -3.50 19.17
CA GLU A 402 28.82 -4.13 20.31
C GLU A 402 27.84 -4.50 21.42
N LEU A 403 26.85 -3.64 21.70
CA LEU A 403 25.79 -3.94 22.66
C LEU A 403 25.05 -5.23 22.27
N LEU A 404 24.56 -5.30 21.03
CA LEU A 404 23.80 -6.46 20.56
C LEU A 404 24.67 -7.72 20.41
N ALA A 405 25.92 -7.59 19.98
CA ALA A 405 26.87 -8.69 19.85
C ALA A 405 27.21 -9.33 21.19
N ARG A 406 27.29 -8.54 22.27
CA ARG A 406 27.48 -9.06 23.63
C ARG A 406 26.20 -9.56 24.27
N ALA A 407 25.04 -9.00 23.91
CA ALA A 407 23.78 -9.30 24.58
C ALA A 407 23.02 -10.50 23.97
N VAL A 408 23.06 -10.65 22.64
CA VAL A 408 22.23 -11.63 21.92
C VAL A 408 23.11 -12.71 21.30
N LEU A 409 22.71 -13.98 21.46
CA LEU A 409 23.39 -15.12 20.84
C LEU A 409 23.48 -14.96 19.31
N PRO A 410 24.49 -15.56 18.65
CA PRO A 410 24.58 -15.57 17.19
C PRO A 410 23.31 -16.08 16.53
N GLU A 411 22.79 -17.21 17.03
CA GLU A 411 21.55 -17.84 16.59
C GLU A 411 20.57 -17.95 17.78
N PRO A 412 19.78 -16.91 18.07
CA PRO A 412 18.84 -16.97 19.18
C PRO A 412 17.61 -17.80 18.83
N ALA A 413 16.94 -18.33 19.86
CA ALA A 413 15.63 -18.98 19.70
C ALA A 413 14.61 -18.05 19.04
N SER A 414 13.62 -18.62 18.33
CA SER A 414 12.61 -17.82 17.61
C SER A 414 11.66 -17.08 18.56
N VAL A 415 11.42 -17.62 19.77
CA VAL A 415 10.51 -17.06 20.77
C VAL A 415 11.21 -16.98 22.12
N LEU A 416 11.13 -15.82 22.78
CA LEU A 416 11.76 -15.57 24.08
C LEU A 416 11.33 -16.55 25.19
N ARG A 417 10.11 -17.10 25.11
CA ARG A 417 9.58 -18.05 26.11
C ARG A 417 10.32 -19.38 26.17
N GLU A 418 11.07 -19.73 25.12
CA GLU A 418 11.84 -20.98 25.03
C GLU A 418 13.25 -20.81 25.61
N GLY A 419 13.64 -19.57 25.94
CA GLY A 419 14.99 -19.21 26.37
C GLY A 419 16.02 -19.35 25.27
N GLY A 420 17.30 -19.19 25.60
CA GLY A 420 18.39 -19.33 24.62
C GLY A 420 18.44 -18.15 23.65
N VAL A 421 18.34 -16.95 24.20
CA VAL A 421 18.39 -15.67 23.47
C VAL A 421 19.60 -14.86 23.92
N ILE A 422 19.77 -14.70 25.22
CA ILE A 422 20.85 -13.88 25.80
C ILE A 422 22.17 -14.65 25.74
N ALA A 423 23.24 -13.98 25.33
CA ALA A 423 24.56 -14.58 25.19
C ALA A 423 25.19 -14.90 26.55
N ASP A 424 26.01 -15.96 26.57
CA ASP A 424 26.81 -16.31 27.75
C ASP A 424 27.81 -15.18 28.05
N GLY A 425 28.01 -14.85 29.34
CA GLY A 425 28.89 -13.77 29.79
C GLY A 425 28.25 -12.38 29.82
N TYR A 426 27.00 -12.22 29.37
CA TYR A 426 26.28 -10.95 29.44
C TYR A 426 25.78 -10.63 30.87
N ASP A 427 25.32 -11.65 31.60
CA ASP A 427 24.82 -11.54 32.98
C ASP A 427 25.31 -12.73 33.81
N ALA A 428 26.15 -12.46 34.81
CA ALA A 428 26.75 -13.51 35.65
C ALA A 428 25.68 -14.37 36.38
N ASN A 429 24.57 -13.76 36.82
CA ASN A 429 23.50 -14.48 37.49
C ASN A 429 22.80 -15.47 36.54
N LEU A 430 22.55 -15.06 35.28
CA LEU A 430 21.99 -15.95 34.27
C LEU A 430 22.94 -17.11 33.95
N ASP A 431 24.24 -16.84 33.86
CA ASP A 431 25.26 -17.86 33.62
C ASP A 431 25.31 -18.88 34.76
N GLU A 432 25.29 -18.43 36.02
CA GLU A 432 25.21 -19.31 37.19
C GLU A 432 23.95 -20.19 37.18
N LEU A 433 22.79 -19.61 36.85
CA LEU A 433 21.53 -20.35 36.75
C LEU A 433 21.57 -21.38 35.60
N ARG A 434 22.15 -21.03 34.45
CA ARG A 434 22.33 -21.95 33.32
C ARG A 434 23.32 -23.06 33.62
N ALA A 435 24.39 -22.78 34.37
CA ALA A 435 25.37 -23.79 34.79
C ALA A 435 24.71 -24.90 35.63
N LEU A 436 23.83 -24.52 36.57
CA LEU A 436 23.05 -25.48 37.37
C LEU A 436 22.17 -26.41 36.51
N THR A 437 21.72 -25.96 35.34
CA THR A 437 20.97 -26.77 34.38
C THR A 437 21.88 -27.58 33.45
N ARG A 438 23.06 -27.08 33.05
CA ARG A 438 24.02 -27.84 32.23
C ARG A 438 24.61 -29.03 33.01
N ASP A 439 24.95 -28.82 34.27
CA ASP A 439 25.45 -29.87 35.18
C ASP A 439 24.40 -30.98 35.42
N ALA A 440 23.14 -30.72 35.06
CA ALA A 440 22.08 -31.69 35.20
C ALA A 440 22.31 -32.95 34.34
N GLY A 441 22.82 -32.81 33.12
CA GLY A 441 23.08 -33.94 32.23
C GLY A 441 24.15 -34.90 32.77
N ALA A 442 25.22 -34.34 33.34
CA ALA A 442 26.29 -35.12 33.97
C ALA A 442 25.77 -35.87 35.20
N PHE A 443 25.00 -35.18 36.07
CA PHE A 443 24.37 -35.80 37.23
C PHE A 443 23.44 -36.97 36.85
N LEU A 444 22.63 -36.81 35.79
CA LEU A 444 21.70 -37.86 35.33
C LEU A 444 22.45 -39.10 34.80
N LEU A 445 23.56 -38.91 34.08
CA LEU A 445 24.42 -40.01 33.60
C LEU A 445 25.10 -40.75 34.76
N GLU A 446 25.61 -40.02 35.75
CA GLU A 446 26.20 -40.60 36.96
C GLU A 446 25.16 -41.37 37.78
N LEU A 447 23.97 -40.79 37.95
CA LEU A 447 22.84 -41.44 38.62
C LEU A 447 22.41 -42.71 37.88
N GLU A 448 22.27 -42.66 36.57
CA GLU A 448 21.92 -43.83 35.74
C GLU A 448 22.96 -44.95 35.91
N THR A 449 24.25 -44.62 35.85
CA THR A 449 25.33 -45.58 35.99
C THR A 449 25.34 -46.21 37.39
N ARG A 450 25.18 -45.38 38.43
CA ARG A 450 25.12 -45.82 39.82
C ARG A 450 23.90 -46.72 40.09
N GLU A 451 22.73 -46.32 39.61
CA GLU A 451 21.49 -47.07 39.82
C GLU A 451 21.46 -48.38 39.01
N ARG A 452 22.07 -48.43 37.80
CA ARG A 452 22.30 -49.68 37.07
C ARG A 452 23.18 -50.65 37.85
N ALA A 453 24.29 -50.16 38.41
CA ALA A 453 25.20 -50.98 39.20
C ALA A 453 24.57 -51.46 40.51
N ARG A 454 23.78 -50.61 41.16
CA ARG A 454 23.10 -50.90 42.44
C ARG A 454 21.95 -51.89 42.31
N SER A 455 21.13 -51.76 41.26
CA SER A 455 19.95 -52.61 41.04
C SER A 455 20.25 -53.89 40.26
N GLY A 456 21.37 -53.95 39.53
CA GLY A 456 21.68 -55.04 38.60
C GLY A 456 20.81 -55.04 37.32
N ILE A 457 20.01 -53.99 37.11
CA ILE A 457 19.07 -53.87 35.99
C ILE A 457 19.77 -53.12 34.84
N GLY A 458 20.35 -53.87 33.90
CA GLY A 458 21.06 -53.29 32.74
C GLY A 458 20.17 -52.47 31.78
N THR A 459 18.84 -52.65 31.83
CA THR A 459 17.89 -51.92 30.97
C THR A 459 17.38 -50.60 31.57
N LEU A 460 17.77 -50.27 32.81
CA LEU A 460 17.35 -49.07 33.51
C LEU A 460 17.79 -47.81 32.76
N LYS A 461 16.90 -46.85 32.58
CA LYS A 461 17.21 -45.54 31.98
C LYS A 461 16.63 -44.41 32.82
N VAL A 462 17.35 -43.31 32.92
CA VAL A 462 16.82 -42.08 33.50
C VAL A 462 16.35 -41.18 32.35
N GLU A 463 15.06 -40.90 32.31
CA GLU A 463 14.45 -40.12 31.24
C GLU A 463 13.62 -38.96 31.81
N TYR A 464 13.26 -38.02 30.95
CA TYR A 464 12.39 -36.89 31.27
C TYR A 464 11.19 -36.87 30.35
N ASN A 465 9.99 -36.63 30.89
CA ASN A 465 8.86 -36.17 30.10
C ASN A 465 8.20 -34.93 30.70
N ARG A 466 7.44 -34.21 29.90
CA ARG A 466 6.77 -32.97 30.32
C ARG A 466 5.63 -33.16 31.32
N VAL A 467 5.08 -34.37 31.46
CA VAL A 467 3.85 -34.62 32.25
C VAL A 467 4.17 -35.13 33.67
N HIS A 468 5.22 -35.92 33.78
CA HIS A 468 5.65 -36.67 34.95
C HIS A 468 7.12 -36.40 35.29
N GLY A 469 7.75 -35.38 34.74
CA GLY A 469 9.11 -34.96 35.09
C GLY A 469 10.19 -36.01 34.78
N PHE A 470 11.24 -36.01 35.58
CA PHE A 470 12.28 -37.04 35.56
C PHE A 470 11.75 -38.34 36.16
N TYR A 471 12.13 -39.46 35.55
CA TYR A 471 11.78 -40.78 36.05
C TYR A 471 12.86 -41.80 35.68
N ILE A 472 12.88 -42.89 36.45
CA ILE A 472 13.66 -44.07 36.17
C ILE A 472 12.73 -45.09 35.53
N GLU A 473 13.00 -45.45 34.28
CA GLU A 473 12.23 -46.44 33.53
C GLU A 473 12.89 -47.82 33.64
N VAL A 474 12.09 -48.82 34.02
CA VAL A 474 12.51 -50.22 34.17
C VAL A 474 11.55 -51.11 33.39
N SER A 475 12.06 -52.16 32.76
CA SER A 475 11.21 -53.12 32.06
C SER A 475 10.27 -53.84 33.03
N ARG A 476 9.04 -54.15 32.59
CA ARG A 476 8.04 -54.79 33.47
C ARG A 476 8.51 -56.13 34.06
N ALA A 477 9.32 -56.88 33.33
CA ALA A 477 9.91 -58.14 33.78
C ALA A 477 10.93 -57.97 34.93
N GLN A 478 11.44 -56.76 35.14
CA GLN A 478 12.42 -56.43 36.17
C GLN A 478 11.83 -55.53 37.26
N SER A 479 10.51 -55.27 37.23
CA SER A 479 9.82 -54.42 38.22
C SER A 479 9.79 -55.01 39.63
N ASP A 480 9.89 -56.34 39.79
CA ASP A 480 9.99 -56.97 41.11
C ASP A 480 11.41 -56.85 41.72
N ASN A 481 12.40 -56.45 40.91
CA ASN A 481 13.80 -56.30 41.33
C ASN A 481 14.18 -54.84 41.61
N VAL A 482 13.24 -53.89 41.57
CA VAL A 482 13.54 -52.49 41.93
C VAL A 482 13.69 -52.32 43.43
N PRO A 483 14.64 -51.48 43.89
CA PRO A 483 14.84 -51.17 45.30
C PRO A 483 13.61 -50.53 45.99
N ASP A 484 13.46 -50.73 47.30
CA ASP A 484 12.32 -50.22 48.08
C ASP A 484 12.22 -48.68 48.14
N ASP A 485 13.33 -47.95 47.91
CA ASP A 485 13.34 -46.49 47.89
C ASP A 485 12.72 -45.88 46.62
N TYR A 486 12.36 -46.71 45.63
CA TYR A 486 11.76 -46.29 44.38
C TYR A 486 10.26 -46.09 44.55
N ARG A 487 9.78 -44.86 44.34
CA ARG A 487 8.35 -44.55 44.37
C ARG A 487 7.78 -44.62 42.97
N ARG A 488 6.83 -45.52 42.74
CA ARG A 488 6.19 -45.69 41.43
C ARG A 488 5.40 -44.44 41.03
N ARG A 489 5.68 -43.91 39.84
CA ARG A 489 5.09 -42.68 39.27
C ARG A 489 4.06 -43.01 38.19
N GLN A 490 4.33 -43.99 37.32
CA GLN A 490 3.45 -44.38 36.20
C GLN A 490 3.67 -45.85 35.80
N THR A 491 2.60 -46.56 35.44
CA THR A 491 2.66 -47.93 34.91
C THR A 491 2.31 -47.91 33.41
N LEU A 492 3.20 -48.43 32.56
CA LEU A 492 3.00 -48.58 31.12
C LEU A 492 2.81 -50.05 30.74
N LYS A 493 2.45 -50.31 29.48
CA LYS A 493 2.20 -51.68 28.98
C LYS A 493 3.44 -52.59 29.11
N TYR A 494 4.63 -52.07 28.86
CA TYR A 494 5.91 -52.81 28.82
C TYR A 494 6.97 -52.33 29.82
N ALA A 495 6.73 -51.23 30.53
CA ALA A 495 7.68 -50.61 31.46
C ALA A 495 6.98 -50.01 32.68
N GLU A 496 7.71 -49.86 33.78
CA GLU A 496 7.27 -49.12 34.97
C GLU A 496 8.23 -47.95 35.22
N ARG A 497 7.66 -46.80 35.63
CA ARG A 497 8.40 -45.56 35.88
C ARG A 497 8.39 -45.23 37.36
N TYR A 498 9.56 -44.94 37.89
CA TYR A 498 9.79 -44.65 39.31
C TYR A 498 10.49 -43.30 39.52
N ILE A 499 10.43 -42.78 40.74
CA ILE A 499 11.21 -41.63 41.20
C ILE A 499 11.81 -41.91 42.57
N THR A 500 13.05 -41.47 42.78
CA THR A 500 13.73 -41.53 44.08
C THR A 500 13.69 -40.17 44.78
N PRO A 501 13.82 -40.10 46.12
CA PRO A 501 13.90 -38.83 46.83
C PRO A 501 15.04 -37.92 46.33
N GLU A 502 16.18 -38.51 45.98
CA GLU A 502 17.33 -37.79 45.42
C GLU A 502 17.01 -37.19 44.04
N LEU A 503 16.45 -37.99 43.13
CA LEU A 503 16.06 -37.51 41.80
C LEU A 503 14.97 -36.44 41.90
N LYS A 504 14.06 -36.54 42.88
CA LYS A 504 13.05 -35.51 43.13
C LYS A 504 13.67 -34.19 43.63
N ALA A 505 14.57 -34.24 44.60
CA ALA A 505 15.24 -33.04 45.09
C ALA A 505 16.04 -32.34 43.99
N PHE A 506 16.64 -33.13 43.10
CA PHE A 506 17.31 -32.63 41.91
C PHE A 506 16.32 -32.06 40.87
N GLU A 507 15.20 -32.74 40.59
CA GLU A 507 14.11 -32.24 39.73
C GLU A 507 13.64 -30.86 40.19
N ASP A 508 13.32 -30.72 41.48
CA ASP A 508 12.85 -29.46 42.06
C ASP A 508 13.91 -28.34 41.93
N LYS A 509 15.20 -28.66 42.15
CA LYS A 509 16.31 -27.71 42.01
C LYS A 509 16.53 -27.30 40.54
N ALA A 510 16.53 -28.26 39.62
CA ALA A 510 16.80 -28.03 38.20
C ALA A 510 15.66 -27.25 37.53
N LEU A 511 14.40 -27.62 37.79
CA LEU A 511 13.23 -26.90 37.30
C LEU A 511 13.18 -25.48 37.87
N SER A 512 13.44 -25.30 39.18
CA SER A 512 13.50 -23.97 39.79
C SER A 512 14.60 -23.10 39.17
N ALA A 513 15.80 -23.66 38.92
CA ALA A 513 16.88 -22.95 38.26
C ALA A 513 16.50 -22.56 36.81
N GLN A 514 15.86 -23.47 36.07
CA GLN A 514 15.39 -23.23 34.71
C GLN A 514 14.34 -22.10 34.65
N ASP A 515 13.34 -22.12 35.54
CA ASP A 515 12.30 -21.09 35.61
C ASP A 515 12.90 -19.71 35.97
N ARG A 516 13.84 -19.68 36.93
CA ARG A 516 14.55 -18.45 37.31
C ARG A 516 15.45 -17.94 36.18
N ALA A 517 16.12 -18.82 35.46
CA ALA A 517 16.94 -18.47 34.30
C ALA A 517 16.06 -17.83 33.21
N LEU A 518 14.92 -18.45 32.89
CA LEU A 518 13.98 -17.94 31.89
C LEU A 518 13.39 -16.58 32.30
N ALA A 519 13.03 -16.41 33.57
CA ALA A 519 12.53 -15.13 34.08
C ALA A 519 13.61 -14.03 34.02
N ARG A 520 14.87 -14.35 34.38
CA ARG A 520 15.99 -13.43 34.28
C ARG A 520 16.28 -13.05 32.83
N GLU A 521 16.28 -14.03 31.93
CA GLU A 521 16.49 -13.83 30.50
C GLU A 521 15.41 -12.91 29.89
N LYS A 522 14.14 -13.08 30.26
CA LYS A 522 13.05 -12.18 29.87
C LYS A 522 13.30 -10.74 30.34
N ALA A 523 13.66 -10.56 31.61
CA ALA A 523 13.94 -9.24 32.17
C ALA A 523 15.13 -8.55 31.49
N LEU A 524 16.20 -9.31 31.16
CA LEU A 524 17.36 -8.78 30.43
C LEU A 524 16.99 -8.39 29.00
N PHE A 525 16.14 -9.16 28.33
CA PHE A 525 15.67 -8.84 27.00
C PHE A 525 14.78 -7.57 27.00
N GLU A 526 13.88 -7.43 27.95
CA GLU A 526 13.07 -6.22 28.13
C GLU A 526 13.96 -4.99 28.40
N ALA A 527 14.95 -5.11 29.28
CA ALA A 527 15.92 -4.05 29.53
C ALA A 527 16.73 -3.69 28.27
N LEU A 528 17.07 -4.68 27.43
CA LEU A 528 17.73 -4.43 26.15
C LEU A 528 16.86 -3.61 25.20
N LEU A 529 15.56 -3.89 25.09
CA LEU A 529 14.64 -3.07 24.29
C LEU A 529 14.54 -1.63 24.82
N GLU A 530 14.56 -1.44 26.14
CA GLU A 530 14.57 -0.11 26.75
C GLU A 530 15.85 0.67 26.43
N MET A 531 17.00 0.00 26.41
CA MET A 531 18.26 0.62 25.99
C MET A 531 18.28 1.00 24.51
N LEU A 532 17.59 0.24 23.64
CA LEU A 532 17.52 0.52 22.20
C LEU A 532 16.50 1.61 21.84
N THR A 533 15.46 1.79 22.66
CA THR A 533 14.34 2.71 22.36
C THR A 533 14.78 4.15 22.03
N PRO A 534 15.72 4.78 22.76
CA PRO A 534 16.22 6.12 22.44
C PRO A 534 16.91 6.23 21.08
N HIS A 535 17.40 5.12 20.53
CA HIS A 535 18.14 5.07 19.26
C HIS A 535 17.27 4.75 18.05
N VAL A 536 15.96 4.48 18.25
CA VAL A 536 15.01 4.24 17.17
C VAL A 536 15.04 5.31 16.06
N PRO A 537 15.09 6.63 16.33
CA PRO A 537 15.19 7.61 15.25
C PRO A 537 16.44 7.44 14.37
N ASP A 538 17.59 7.14 14.98
CA ASP A 538 18.82 6.88 14.23
C ASP A 538 18.70 5.61 13.37
N LEU A 539 18.08 4.56 13.92
CA LEU A 539 17.83 3.31 13.20
C LEU A 539 16.88 3.51 12.01
N LEU A 540 15.85 4.35 12.16
CA LEU A 540 14.94 4.71 11.06
C LEU A 540 15.65 5.54 9.97
N ALA A 541 16.56 6.44 10.35
CA ALA A 541 17.39 7.17 9.40
C ALA A 541 18.32 6.24 8.60
N ILE A 542 18.95 5.27 9.28
CA ILE A 542 19.73 4.21 8.65
C ILE A 542 18.85 3.38 7.71
N ALA A 543 17.65 2.97 8.15
CA ALA A 543 16.72 2.20 7.32
C ALA A 543 16.30 2.96 6.05
N ALA A 544 16.01 4.25 6.16
CA ALA A 544 15.67 5.09 5.02
C ALA A 544 16.85 5.19 4.02
N ALA A 545 18.07 5.37 4.53
CA ALA A 545 19.28 5.40 3.68
C ALA A 545 19.52 4.04 3.00
N LEU A 546 19.40 2.92 3.72
CA LEU A 546 19.54 1.57 3.16
C LEU A 546 18.49 1.31 2.06
N ALA A 547 17.22 1.67 2.31
CA ALA A 547 16.16 1.53 1.33
C ALA A 547 16.43 2.37 0.07
N GLU A 548 16.88 3.62 0.23
CA GLU A 548 17.20 4.50 -0.90
C GLU A 548 18.40 4.00 -1.69
N ILE A 549 19.48 3.55 -1.03
CA ILE A 549 20.64 2.95 -1.70
C ILE A 549 20.23 1.71 -2.50
N ASP A 550 19.37 0.87 -1.95
CA ASP A 550 18.86 -0.32 -2.63
C ASP A 550 18.07 0.03 -3.90
N VAL A 551 17.18 1.03 -3.81
CA VAL A 551 16.48 1.53 -5.00
C VAL A 551 17.48 2.07 -6.01
N LEU A 552 18.40 2.96 -5.62
CA LEU A 552 19.37 3.55 -6.54
C LEU A 552 20.27 2.48 -7.21
N ALA A 553 20.76 1.50 -6.45
CA ALA A 553 21.59 0.40 -6.96
C ALA A 553 20.80 -0.53 -7.91
N SER A 554 19.57 -0.88 -7.56
CA SER A 554 18.69 -1.68 -8.43
C SER A 554 18.39 -0.93 -9.73
N GLN A 555 18.07 0.36 -9.66
CA GLN A 555 17.77 1.16 -10.84
C GLN A 555 19.01 1.39 -11.72
N ALA A 556 20.19 1.55 -11.11
CA ALA A 556 21.46 1.59 -11.82
C ALA A 556 21.71 0.31 -12.63
N GLU A 557 21.45 -0.86 -12.06
CA GLU A 557 21.52 -2.13 -12.81
C GLU A 557 20.47 -2.18 -13.94
N ARG A 558 19.22 -1.74 -13.68
CA ARG A 558 18.16 -1.66 -14.70
C ARG A 558 18.55 -0.77 -15.88
N THR A 559 19.36 0.27 -15.69
CA THR A 559 19.80 1.14 -16.80
C THR A 559 20.50 0.35 -17.90
N ASN A 560 21.41 -0.55 -17.54
CA ASN A 560 22.17 -1.35 -18.48
C ASN A 560 21.30 -2.48 -19.08
N THR A 561 20.56 -3.18 -18.22
CA THR A 561 19.74 -4.33 -18.63
C THR A 561 18.59 -3.92 -19.56
N LEU A 562 17.94 -2.78 -19.29
CA LEU A 562 16.80 -2.27 -20.08
C LEU A 562 17.22 -1.19 -21.09
N LYS A 563 18.52 -0.88 -21.18
CA LYS A 563 19.09 0.16 -22.06
C LYS A 563 18.43 1.53 -21.85
N LEU A 564 18.27 1.96 -20.61
CA LEU A 564 17.62 3.22 -20.26
C LEU A 564 18.57 4.41 -20.50
N CYS A 565 18.02 5.61 -20.65
CA CYS A 565 18.78 6.85 -20.72
C CYS A 565 18.40 7.81 -19.58
N ALA A 566 19.33 8.66 -19.18
CA ALA A 566 19.09 9.74 -18.23
C ALA A 566 18.16 10.80 -18.86
N PRO A 567 17.03 11.16 -18.23
CA PRO A 567 16.20 12.26 -18.71
C PRO A 567 16.85 13.62 -18.43
N ASP A 568 16.70 14.55 -19.38
CA ASP A 568 17.01 15.96 -19.20
C ASP A 568 15.74 16.72 -18.76
N TYR A 569 15.89 17.65 -17.83
CA TYR A 569 14.79 18.52 -17.39
C TYR A 569 14.93 19.90 -18.06
N SER A 570 13.85 20.36 -18.69
CA SER A 570 13.80 21.61 -19.45
C SER A 570 12.94 22.65 -18.75
N ASP A 571 13.36 23.92 -18.69
CA ASP A 571 12.51 25.02 -18.22
C ASP A 571 11.36 25.33 -19.19
N GLU A 572 11.52 24.98 -20.46
CA GLU A 572 10.45 25.10 -21.45
C GLU A 572 9.42 23.96 -21.27
N PRO A 573 8.11 24.28 -21.22
CA PRO A 573 7.06 23.27 -21.18
C PRO A 573 7.05 22.42 -22.46
N GLY A 574 7.10 21.10 -22.28
CA GLY A 574 7.02 20.15 -23.38
C GLY A 574 7.55 18.77 -23.01
N ILE A 575 7.34 17.80 -23.89
CA ILE A 575 7.82 16.43 -23.75
C ILE A 575 8.47 16.06 -25.09
N VAL A 576 9.77 15.77 -25.08
CA VAL A 576 10.50 15.32 -26.27
C VAL A 576 11.14 13.98 -25.96
N ILE A 577 10.73 12.94 -26.69
CA ILE A 577 11.23 11.57 -26.52
C ILE A 577 11.69 11.08 -27.88
N ARG A 578 12.92 10.56 -27.97
CA ARG A 578 13.44 9.89 -29.16
C ARG A 578 13.69 8.42 -28.89
N GLY A 579 13.25 7.54 -29.78
CA GLY A 579 13.39 6.09 -29.62
C GLY A 579 12.72 5.58 -28.34
N GLY A 580 11.57 6.14 -27.97
CA GLY A 580 10.85 5.73 -26.77
C GLY A 580 10.31 4.32 -26.88
N ARG A 581 10.24 3.62 -25.75
CA ARG A 581 9.75 2.24 -25.64
C ARG A 581 8.83 2.07 -24.45
N HIS A 582 7.83 1.20 -24.58
CA HIS A 582 6.94 0.88 -23.46
C HIS A 582 7.62 -0.17 -22.56
N PRO A 583 7.98 0.15 -21.31
CA PRO A 583 8.83 -0.71 -20.48
C PRO A 583 8.22 -2.11 -20.24
N VAL A 584 6.90 -2.17 -20.01
CA VAL A 584 6.20 -3.44 -19.72
C VAL A 584 5.92 -4.28 -20.97
N VAL A 585 5.58 -3.65 -22.10
CA VAL A 585 5.27 -4.38 -23.34
C VAL A 585 6.56 -4.84 -24.03
N GLU A 586 7.64 -4.05 -23.98
CA GLU A 586 8.96 -4.41 -24.51
C GLU A 586 9.46 -5.74 -23.92
N ALA A 587 9.23 -5.98 -22.62
CA ALA A 587 9.62 -7.22 -21.96
C ALA A 587 8.79 -8.46 -22.39
N GLN A 588 7.64 -8.25 -23.03
CA GLN A 588 6.71 -9.32 -23.42
C GLN A 588 6.80 -9.69 -24.91
N VAL A 589 7.49 -8.89 -25.71
CA VAL A 589 7.58 -9.08 -27.16
C VAL A 589 9.03 -9.32 -27.58
N ALA A 590 9.25 -10.13 -28.62
CA ALA A 590 10.60 -10.41 -29.11
C ALA A 590 11.27 -9.18 -29.74
N HIS A 591 10.49 -8.33 -30.41
CA HIS A 591 10.95 -7.11 -31.05
C HIS A 591 9.94 -5.98 -30.80
N PHE A 592 10.36 -4.94 -30.08
CA PHE A 592 9.56 -3.75 -29.84
C PHE A 592 10.00 -2.62 -30.78
N ILE A 593 9.04 -1.95 -31.43
CA ILE A 593 9.31 -0.84 -32.34
C ILE A 593 9.34 0.47 -31.55
N GLN A 594 10.48 1.16 -31.61
CA GLN A 594 10.69 2.42 -30.90
C GLN A 594 9.97 3.57 -31.62
N ASN A 595 9.43 4.52 -30.87
CA ASN A 595 8.69 5.65 -31.42
C ASN A 595 9.10 6.98 -30.79
N ASP A 596 9.14 8.01 -31.62
CA ASP A 596 9.45 9.38 -31.23
C ASP A 596 8.18 10.14 -30.80
N VAL A 597 8.35 11.13 -29.94
CA VAL A 597 7.27 12.01 -29.46
C VAL A 597 7.83 13.41 -29.33
N GLN A 598 7.10 14.40 -29.86
CA GLN A 598 7.42 15.80 -29.67
C GLN A 598 6.15 16.58 -29.35
N LEU A 599 6.00 16.93 -28.06
CA LEU A 599 4.96 17.80 -27.54
C LEU A 599 5.60 19.11 -27.12
N THR A 600 5.21 20.21 -27.77
CA THR A 600 5.71 21.56 -27.50
C THR A 600 4.56 22.55 -27.57
N ARG A 601 4.78 23.82 -27.23
CA ARG A 601 3.73 24.85 -27.40
C ARG A 601 3.29 25.04 -28.85
N ALA A 602 4.13 24.70 -29.83
CA ALA A 602 3.77 24.72 -31.25
C ALA A 602 3.14 23.40 -31.73
N ARG A 603 3.28 22.31 -30.96
CA ARG A 603 2.78 20.97 -31.27
C ARG A 603 2.19 20.38 -29.99
N GLN A 604 1.02 20.89 -29.58
CA GLN A 604 0.42 20.61 -28.28
C GLN A 604 -0.41 19.33 -28.28
N MET A 605 -1.05 19.02 -29.41
CA MET A 605 -1.93 17.86 -29.55
C MET A 605 -1.46 16.98 -30.70
N LEU A 606 -1.31 15.68 -30.45
CA LEU A 606 -1.15 14.67 -31.48
C LEU A 606 -2.48 13.94 -31.66
N LEU A 607 -3.08 14.09 -32.84
CA LEU A 607 -4.25 13.31 -33.21
C LEU A 607 -3.79 12.01 -33.86
N ILE A 608 -3.96 10.91 -33.15
CA ILE A 608 -3.41 9.59 -33.49
C ILE A 608 -4.49 8.76 -34.17
N THR A 609 -4.26 8.42 -35.44
CA THR A 609 -5.15 7.55 -36.23
C THR A 609 -4.48 6.22 -36.55
N GLY A 610 -5.27 5.21 -36.94
CA GLY A 610 -4.75 3.90 -37.33
C GLY A 610 -5.57 2.73 -36.79
N PRO A 611 -5.28 1.49 -37.25
CA PRO A 611 -6.08 0.32 -36.92
C PRO A 611 -6.06 -0.01 -35.41
N ASN A 612 -7.07 -0.74 -34.92
CA ASN A 612 -7.24 -1.09 -33.48
C ASN A 612 -6.07 -1.91 -32.90
N MET A 613 -5.32 -2.62 -33.74
CA MET A 613 -4.10 -3.37 -33.36
C MET A 613 -2.81 -2.68 -33.82
N GLY A 614 -2.90 -1.42 -34.26
CA GLY A 614 -1.77 -0.64 -34.76
C GLY A 614 -0.83 -0.14 -33.68
N GLY A 615 -1.17 -0.25 -32.39
CA GLY A 615 -0.32 0.17 -31.27
C GLY A 615 -0.63 1.55 -30.66
N LYS A 616 -1.78 2.17 -31.02
CA LYS A 616 -2.19 3.51 -30.53
C LYS A 616 -2.13 3.63 -29.00
N SER A 617 -2.83 2.75 -28.28
CA SER A 617 -2.89 2.77 -26.81
C SER A 617 -1.52 2.50 -26.18
N THR A 618 -0.71 1.63 -26.78
CA THR A 618 0.66 1.34 -26.32
C THR A 618 1.55 2.56 -26.45
N TYR A 619 1.49 3.27 -27.58
CA TYR A 619 2.23 4.50 -27.80
C TYR A 619 1.86 5.58 -26.78
N MET A 620 0.57 5.77 -26.51
CA MET A 620 0.13 6.75 -25.50
C MET A 620 0.61 6.39 -24.10
N ARG A 621 0.37 5.15 -23.63
CA ARG A 621 0.83 4.70 -22.31
C ARG A 621 2.34 4.81 -22.16
N GLN A 622 3.09 4.50 -23.21
CA GLN A 622 4.54 4.68 -23.23
C GLN A 622 4.95 6.12 -22.89
N VAL A 623 4.30 7.13 -23.48
CA VAL A 623 4.63 8.54 -23.19
C VAL A 623 4.35 8.89 -21.74
N ALA A 624 3.19 8.48 -21.22
CA ALA A 624 2.83 8.69 -19.83
C ALA A 624 3.80 8.01 -18.86
N LEU A 625 4.17 6.75 -19.13
CA LEU A 625 5.13 6.00 -18.30
C LEU A 625 6.53 6.61 -18.33
N ILE A 626 7.04 7.00 -19.50
CA ILE A 626 8.34 7.68 -19.61
C ILE A 626 8.33 9.00 -18.83
N THR A 627 7.27 9.79 -18.96
CA THR A 627 7.11 11.05 -18.22
C THR A 627 7.04 10.79 -16.71
N LEU A 628 6.27 9.78 -16.27
CA LEU A 628 6.15 9.39 -14.87
C LEU A 628 7.50 8.95 -14.28
N LEU A 629 8.27 8.12 -15.00
CA LEU A 629 9.58 7.67 -14.55
C LEU A 629 10.57 8.84 -14.41
N ALA A 630 10.55 9.78 -15.36
CA ALA A 630 11.34 11.00 -15.25
C ALA A 630 10.92 11.83 -14.02
N CYS A 631 9.63 11.93 -13.72
CA CYS A 631 9.10 12.56 -12.50
C CYS A 631 9.31 11.72 -11.23
N CYS A 632 9.87 10.51 -11.32
CA CYS A 632 10.34 9.75 -10.14
C CYS A 632 11.84 9.96 -9.87
N GLY A 633 12.56 10.61 -10.81
CA GLY A 633 14.01 10.75 -10.80
C GLY A 633 14.73 9.52 -11.35
N LEU A 634 14.01 8.68 -12.10
CA LEU A 634 14.51 7.44 -12.68
C LEU A 634 14.93 7.64 -14.13
N TRP A 635 15.84 6.78 -14.60
CA TRP A 635 16.19 6.71 -16.02
C TRP A 635 15.05 6.09 -16.82
N VAL A 636 14.94 6.46 -18.09
CA VAL A 636 13.74 6.18 -18.90
C VAL A 636 14.04 5.32 -20.13
N PRO A 637 13.08 4.52 -20.62
CA PRO A 637 13.28 3.63 -21.76
C PRO A 637 13.22 4.39 -23.10
N ALA A 638 14.24 5.21 -23.37
CA ALA A 638 14.38 5.98 -24.61
C ALA A 638 15.85 6.10 -25.02
N SER A 639 16.12 6.68 -26.19
CA SER A 639 17.48 7.11 -26.57
C SER A 639 17.77 8.52 -26.07
N VAL A 640 16.78 9.41 -26.08
CA VAL A 640 16.84 10.78 -25.54
C VAL A 640 15.47 11.11 -24.95
N ALA A 641 15.44 11.73 -23.78
CA ALA A 641 14.22 12.26 -23.19
C ALA A 641 14.47 13.66 -22.61
N LYS A 642 13.65 14.64 -22.99
CA LYS A 642 13.62 15.99 -22.41
C LYS A 642 12.22 16.27 -21.90
N ILE A 643 12.09 16.51 -20.60
CA ILE A 643 10.81 16.64 -19.91
C ILE A 643 10.71 18.03 -19.27
N GLY A 644 9.68 18.78 -19.64
CA GLY A 644 9.33 20.05 -19.01
C GLY A 644 8.62 19.86 -17.66
N ASP A 645 8.14 20.95 -17.07
CA ASP A 645 7.28 20.85 -15.89
C ASP A 645 5.91 20.25 -16.27
N ILE A 646 5.42 19.33 -15.43
CA ILE A 646 4.14 18.63 -15.58
C ILE A 646 3.47 18.63 -14.20
N ASP A 647 2.20 19.03 -14.15
CA ASP A 647 1.43 19.05 -12.90
C ASP A 647 0.55 17.82 -12.74
N GLN A 648 0.00 17.29 -13.82
CA GLN A 648 -0.96 16.17 -13.79
C GLN A 648 -0.83 15.29 -15.03
N ILE A 649 -1.09 13.99 -14.87
CA ILE A 649 -1.26 13.05 -15.99
C ILE A 649 -2.66 12.46 -15.92
N PHE A 650 -3.42 12.64 -16.99
CA PHE A 650 -4.76 12.11 -17.16
C PHE A 650 -4.77 11.01 -18.21
N THR A 651 -5.53 9.96 -17.95
CA THR A 651 -5.74 8.90 -18.94
C THR A 651 -7.19 8.47 -19.00
N ARG A 652 -7.68 8.36 -20.23
CA ARG A 652 -8.92 7.71 -20.57
C ARG A 652 -8.62 6.65 -21.61
N ILE A 653 -8.36 5.42 -21.16
CA ILE A 653 -7.93 4.31 -22.03
C ILE A 653 -8.88 3.13 -21.85
N GLY A 654 -9.91 3.04 -22.70
CA GLY A 654 -10.89 1.96 -22.71
C GLY A 654 -11.79 1.91 -21.46
N ALA A 655 -13.01 1.39 -21.59
CA ALA A 655 -13.89 1.13 -20.45
C ALA A 655 -13.79 -0.35 -20.03
N SER A 656 -13.60 -0.61 -18.74
CA SER A 656 -14.12 -1.83 -18.11
C SER A 656 -15.48 -1.49 -17.53
N ASP A 657 -16.49 -2.34 -17.75
CA ASP A 657 -17.85 -2.14 -17.24
C ASP A 657 -17.86 -1.88 -15.73
N ASP A 658 -18.62 -0.87 -15.29
CA ASP A 658 -19.05 -0.72 -13.90
C ASP A 658 -20.50 -1.23 -13.75
N LEU A 659 -20.67 -2.53 -13.98
CA LEU A 659 -21.96 -3.22 -13.79
C LEU A 659 -22.43 -3.15 -12.33
N ALA A 660 -21.51 -3.00 -11.37
CA ALA A 660 -21.82 -2.94 -9.94
C ALA A 660 -22.37 -1.56 -9.51
N GLY A 661 -21.89 -0.48 -10.13
CA GLY A 661 -22.35 0.90 -9.88
C GLY A 661 -23.59 1.32 -10.67
N GLY A 662 -24.10 0.47 -11.56
CA GLY A 662 -25.30 0.76 -12.38
C GLY A 662 -25.11 1.88 -13.40
N ARG A 663 -23.87 2.23 -13.75
CA ARG A 663 -23.55 3.29 -14.71
C ARG A 663 -23.25 2.68 -16.08
N SER A 664 -23.76 3.29 -17.16
CA SER A 664 -23.40 2.87 -18.51
C SER A 664 -21.93 3.18 -18.79
N THR A 665 -21.29 2.38 -19.65
CA THR A 665 -19.91 2.62 -20.11
C THR A 665 -19.71 4.03 -20.65
N PHE A 666 -20.70 4.54 -21.38
CA PHE A 666 -20.70 5.91 -21.90
C PHE A 666 -20.79 6.97 -20.79
N MET A 667 -21.59 6.75 -19.74
CA MET A 667 -21.69 7.72 -18.65
C MET A 667 -20.39 7.79 -17.83
N VAL A 668 -19.74 6.66 -17.58
CA VAL A 668 -18.41 6.61 -16.94
C VAL A 668 -17.39 7.36 -17.80
N GLU A 669 -17.39 7.09 -19.11
CA GLU A 669 -16.53 7.78 -20.08
C GLU A 669 -16.74 9.30 -20.09
N MET A 670 -17.98 9.78 -20.08
CA MET A 670 -18.29 11.21 -20.04
C MET A 670 -17.92 11.84 -18.69
N THR A 671 -18.08 11.11 -17.59
CA THR A 671 -17.68 11.59 -16.26
C THR A 671 -16.17 11.74 -16.15
N GLU A 672 -15.40 10.76 -16.64
CA GLU A 672 -13.93 10.84 -16.71
C GLU A 672 -13.49 11.97 -17.64
N THR A 673 -14.11 12.12 -18.81
CA THR A 673 -13.81 13.22 -19.74
C THR A 673 -14.11 14.59 -19.12
N ALA A 674 -15.25 14.74 -18.44
CA ALA A 674 -15.58 15.97 -17.72
C ALA A 674 -14.56 16.28 -16.62
N HIS A 675 -14.11 15.27 -15.88
CA HIS A 675 -13.05 15.44 -14.87
C HIS A 675 -11.76 15.98 -15.49
N ILE A 676 -11.33 15.43 -16.62
CA ILE A 676 -10.15 15.91 -17.37
C ILE A 676 -10.34 17.38 -17.77
N LEU A 677 -11.47 17.71 -18.40
CA LEU A 677 -11.71 19.06 -18.91
C LEU A 677 -11.78 20.13 -17.81
N HIS A 678 -12.30 19.78 -16.62
CA HIS A 678 -12.39 20.72 -15.50
C HIS A 678 -11.07 20.92 -14.75
N ASN A 679 -10.16 19.95 -14.76
CA ASN A 679 -8.98 19.96 -13.88
C ASN A 679 -7.65 20.03 -14.62
N ALA A 680 -7.61 19.72 -15.92
CA ALA A 680 -6.39 19.82 -16.71
C ALA A 680 -5.92 21.29 -16.83
N SER A 681 -4.61 21.48 -16.76
CA SER A 681 -3.95 22.77 -16.96
C SER A 681 -3.14 22.78 -18.26
N ALA A 682 -2.56 23.93 -18.58
CA ALA A 682 -1.69 24.08 -19.74
C ALA A 682 -0.39 23.25 -19.65
N ILE A 683 -0.02 22.70 -18.50
CA ILE A 683 1.17 21.83 -18.35
C ILE A 683 0.80 20.37 -18.04
N SER A 684 -0.49 20.03 -18.08
CA SER A 684 -0.93 18.65 -17.89
C SER A 684 -0.71 17.81 -19.14
N LEU A 685 -0.45 16.52 -18.95
CA LEU A 685 -0.41 15.51 -20.01
C LEU A 685 -1.75 14.75 -20.03
N VAL A 686 -2.45 14.77 -21.16
CA VAL A 686 -3.77 14.18 -21.33
C VAL A 686 -3.73 13.09 -22.39
N LEU A 687 -4.18 11.89 -22.05
CA LEU A 687 -4.30 10.75 -22.96
C LEU A 687 -5.78 10.43 -23.13
N LEU A 688 -6.30 10.56 -24.35
CA LEU A 688 -7.68 10.20 -24.71
C LEU A 688 -7.64 9.08 -25.76
N ASP A 689 -8.23 7.94 -25.43
CA ASP A 689 -8.32 6.78 -26.33
C ASP A 689 -9.77 6.53 -26.72
N GLU A 690 -10.08 6.79 -28.00
CA GLU A 690 -11.29 6.34 -28.66
C GLU A 690 -12.60 6.81 -28.00
N ILE A 691 -12.64 8.09 -27.61
CA ILE A 691 -13.83 8.71 -27.00
C ILE A 691 -15.01 8.76 -27.99
N GLY A 692 -16.23 8.74 -27.48
CA GLY A 692 -17.49 8.83 -28.23
C GLY A 692 -18.04 7.47 -28.71
N ARG A 693 -17.39 6.35 -28.39
CA ARG A 693 -17.77 5.02 -28.93
C ARG A 693 -19.07 4.44 -28.39
N GLY A 694 -19.47 4.82 -27.18
CA GLY A 694 -20.63 4.24 -26.50
C GLY A 694 -22.00 4.76 -26.94
N THR A 695 -22.05 5.65 -27.95
CA THR A 695 -23.28 6.34 -28.38
C THR A 695 -23.42 6.35 -29.92
N SER A 696 -24.40 7.10 -30.45
CA SER A 696 -24.57 7.28 -31.90
C SER A 696 -23.30 7.85 -32.53
N THR A 697 -22.97 7.41 -33.76
CA THR A 697 -21.72 7.80 -34.42
C THR A 697 -21.57 9.31 -34.54
N PHE A 698 -22.66 10.03 -34.83
CA PHE A 698 -22.64 11.49 -34.98
C PHE A 698 -22.53 12.21 -33.64
N ASP A 699 -23.24 11.76 -32.59
CA ASP A 699 -23.11 12.37 -31.26
C ASP A 699 -21.70 12.15 -30.70
N GLY A 700 -21.17 10.94 -30.85
CA GLY A 700 -19.82 10.58 -30.42
C GLY A 700 -18.74 11.40 -31.14
N LEU A 701 -18.86 11.56 -32.46
CA LEU A 701 -17.98 12.42 -33.26
C LEU A 701 -18.08 13.89 -32.81
N ALA A 702 -19.29 14.43 -32.66
CA ALA A 702 -19.50 15.82 -32.27
C ALA A 702 -18.89 16.13 -30.89
N LEU A 703 -19.07 15.23 -29.92
CA LEU A 703 -18.45 15.34 -28.61
C LEU A 703 -16.93 15.25 -28.69
N ALA A 704 -16.39 14.28 -29.44
CA ALA A 704 -14.94 14.14 -29.61
C ALA A 704 -14.32 15.40 -30.24
N TRP A 705 -15.00 16.00 -31.22
CA TRP A 705 -14.60 17.25 -31.85
C TRP A 705 -14.58 18.41 -30.87
N ALA A 706 -15.66 18.58 -30.10
CA ALA A 706 -15.77 19.63 -29.09
C ALA A 706 -14.69 19.51 -28.00
N VAL A 707 -14.43 18.28 -27.53
CA VAL A 707 -13.41 17.96 -26.53
C VAL A 707 -12.01 18.27 -27.07
N ALA A 708 -11.67 17.81 -28.28
CA ALA A 708 -10.39 18.11 -28.90
C ALA A 708 -10.17 19.62 -29.07
N ARG A 709 -11.20 20.34 -29.56
CA ARG A 709 -11.18 21.80 -29.67
C ARG A 709 -10.95 22.49 -28.33
N HIS A 710 -11.64 22.06 -27.27
CA HIS A 710 -11.50 22.65 -25.94
C HIS A 710 -10.07 22.46 -25.39
N LEU A 711 -9.52 21.25 -25.50
CA LEU A 711 -8.18 20.93 -25.01
C LEU A 711 -7.08 21.72 -25.71
N VAL A 712 -7.18 21.93 -27.02
CA VAL A 712 -6.17 22.70 -27.78
C VAL A 712 -6.30 24.21 -27.59
N SER A 713 -7.52 24.74 -27.49
CA SER A 713 -7.76 26.20 -27.50
C SER A 713 -7.90 26.82 -26.11
N ALA A 714 -8.71 26.22 -25.23
CA ALA A 714 -9.00 26.75 -23.90
C ALA A 714 -7.99 26.25 -22.86
N THR A 715 -7.87 24.93 -22.70
CA THR A 715 -6.99 24.32 -21.70
C THR A 715 -5.52 24.43 -22.08
N ARG A 716 -5.20 24.24 -23.37
CA ARG A 716 -3.84 24.25 -23.94
C ARG A 716 -2.92 23.18 -23.33
N ALA A 717 -3.50 22.06 -22.90
CA ALA A 717 -2.80 20.91 -22.34
C ALA A 717 -1.99 20.18 -23.42
N PHE A 718 -1.01 19.38 -22.99
CA PHE A 718 -0.31 18.46 -23.89
C PHE A 718 -1.17 17.22 -24.07
N THR A 719 -1.65 16.94 -25.29
CA THR A 719 -2.67 15.91 -25.51
C THR A 719 -2.23 14.87 -26.54
N LEU A 720 -2.39 13.60 -26.18
CA LEU A 720 -2.37 12.47 -27.12
C LEU A 720 -3.81 12.01 -27.29
N PHE A 721 -4.38 12.22 -28.48
CA PHE A 721 -5.77 11.94 -28.77
C PHE A 721 -5.84 10.83 -29.82
N ALA A 722 -6.03 9.59 -29.40
CA ALA A 722 -6.27 8.48 -30.31
C ALA A 722 -7.76 8.40 -30.69
N THR A 723 -8.03 8.30 -31.98
CA THR A 723 -9.41 8.24 -32.47
C THR A 723 -9.56 7.29 -33.66
N HIS A 724 -10.81 6.86 -33.86
CA HIS A 724 -11.25 6.13 -35.04
C HIS A 724 -12.08 7.01 -35.99
N TYR A 725 -12.46 8.21 -35.55
CA TYR A 725 -13.14 9.18 -36.40
C TYR A 725 -12.14 9.87 -37.30
N PHE A 726 -12.21 9.60 -38.59
CA PHE A 726 -11.31 10.18 -39.59
C PHE A 726 -11.60 11.67 -39.80
N GLU A 727 -12.84 12.09 -39.59
CA GLU A 727 -13.33 13.45 -39.70
C GLU A 727 -12.52 14.42 -38.83
N LEU A 728 -12.10 13.99 -37.63
CA LEU A 728 -11.28 14.79 -36.71
C LEU A 728 -9.93 15.21 -37.31
N THR A 729 -9.42 14.50 -38.32
CA THR A 729 -8.14 14.86 -38.97
C THR A 729 -8.19 16.24 -39.63
N GLN A 730 -9.38 16.74 -39.95
CA GLN A 730 -9.59 18.08 -40.51
C GLN A 730 -9.27 19.19 -39.49
N LEU A 731 -9.35 18.91 -38.18
CA LEU A 731 -9.02 19.89 -37.13
C LEU A 731 -7.58 20.42 -37.22
N ALA A 732 -6.65 19.64 -37.79
CA ALA A 732 -5.27 20.07 -37.99
C ALA A 732 -5.15 21.26 -38.97
N ASN A 733 -6.15 21.46 -39.84
CA ASN A 733 -6.21 22.60 -40.75
C ASN A 733 -6.66 23.88 -40.02
N GLU A 734 -7.45 23.75 -38.95
CA GLU A 734 -7.94 24.87 -38.14
C GLU A 734 -6.94 25.27 -37.04
N TYR A 735 -6.32 24.28 -36.38
CA TYR A 735 -5.42 24.50 -35.25
C TYR A 735 -4.00 24.05 -35.58
N LYS A 736 -3.09 25.01 -35.78
CA LYS A 736 -1.68 24.74 -36.08
C LYS A 736 -0.94 23.94 -34.99
N GLN A 737 -1.44 23.99 -33.76
CA GLN A 737 -0.90 23.26 -32.62
C GLN A 737 -1.30 21.78 -32.59
N LEU A 738 -2.27 21.39 -33.41
CA LEU A 738 -2.74 20.02 -33.56
C LEU A 738 -2.09 19.40 -34.79
N VAL A 739 -1.40 18.27 -34.59
CA VAL A 739 -0.70 17.56 -35.66
C VAL A 739 -1.27 16.15 -35.78
N ASN A 740 -1.63 15.77 -37.01
CA ASN A 740 -2.04 14.41 -37.33
C ASN A 740 -0.82 13.49 -37.34
N VAL A 741 -0.94 12.37 -36.65
CA VAL A 741 0.01 11.25 -36.72
C VAL A 741 -0.78 9.95 -36.89
N HIS A 742 -0.13 8.92 -37.41
CA HIS A 742 -0.77 7.62 -37.56
C HIS A 742 0.18 6.45 -37.33
N LEU A 743 -0.39 5.28 -37.05
CA LEU A 743 0.35 4.02 -37.04
C LEU A 743 0.03 3.23 -38.29
N ASP A 744 1.06 2.95 -39.09
CA ASP A 744 0.92 2.31 -40.40
C ASP A 744 0.73 0.79 -40.31
N ALA A 745 0.07 0.23 -41.32
CA ALA A 745 -0.10 -1.20 -41.53
C ALA A 745 0.15 -1.54 -43.00
N LYS A 746 1.10 -2.44 -43.26
CA LYS A 746 1.44 -2.87 -44.61
C LYS A 746 0.78 -4.18 -44.97
N GLU A 747 0.27 -4.25 -46.19
CA GLU A 747 -0.22 -5.49 -46.78
C GLU A 747 0.97 -6.31 -47.30
N HIS A 748 1.08 -7.55 -46.84
CA HIS A 748 2.02 -8.53 -47.38
C HIS A 748 1.24 -9.75 -47.89
N GLY A 749 0.92 -9.73 -49.20
CA GLY A 749 0.08 -10.75 -49.82
C GLY A 749 -1.36 -10.74 -49.29
N ALA A 750 -1.80 -11.83 -48.67
CA ALA A 750 -3.13 -11.93 -48.05
C ALA A 750 -3.17 -11.46 -46.58
N ASN A 751 -2.01 -11.21 -45.97
CA ASN A 751 -1.89 -10.91 -44.54
C ASN A 751 -1.60 -9.42 -44.32
N LEU A 752 -2.18 -8.87 -43.24
CA LEU A 752 -1.91 -7.51 -42.78
C LEU A 752 -0.83 -7.56 -41.72
N VAL A 753 0.24 -6.78 -41.88
CA VAL A 753 1.33 -6.67 -40.89
C VAL A 753 1.29 -5.26 -40.31
N PHE A 754 1.11 -5.17 -39.00
CA PHE A 754 1.16 -3.90 -38.28
C PHE A 754 2.62 -3.52 -38.06
N LEU A 755 3.02 -2.32 -38.50
CA LEU A 755 4.41 -1.87 -38.37
C LEU A 755 4.72 -1.28 -37.00
N HIS A 756 3.69 -0.88 -36.24
CA HIS A 756 3.79 -0.26 -34.92
C HIS A 756 4.69 1.01 -34.88
N ALA A 757 4.98 1.59 -36.05
CA ALA A 757 5.74 2.83 -36.20
C ALA A 757 4.78 4.01 -36.37
N VAL A 758 5.05 5.10 -35.66
CA VAL A 758 4.31 6.36 -35.74
C VAL A 758 4.91 7.22 -36.85
N GLU A 759 4.07 7.62 -37.80
CA GLU A 759 4.44 8.53 -38.89
C GLU A 759 3.57 9.80 -38.87
N ASP A 760 4.12 10.90 -39.37
CA ASP A 760 3.39 12.17 -39.50
C ASP A 760 2.32 12.06 -40.61
N GLY A 761 1.22 12.79 -40.43
CA GLY A 761 0.06 12.77 -41.31
C GLY A 761 -1.04 11.82 -40.84
N PRO A 762 -2.26 11.95 -41.40
CA PRO A 762 -3.36 11.04 -41.10
C PRO A 762 -3.19 9.70 -41.84
N ALA A 763 -3.80 8.63 -41.32
CA ALA A 763 -3.84 7.34 -42.01
C ALA A 763 -4.56 7.47 -43.37
N SER A 764 -4.08 6.76 -44.40
CA SER A 764 -4.66 6.86 -45.74
C SER A 764 -6.03 6.15 -45.90
N GLN A 765 -6.27 5.07 -45.15
CA GLN A 765 -7.50 4.27 -45.20
C GLN A 765 -7.78 3.56 -43.86
N SER A 766 -9.04 3.14 -43.64
CA SER A 766 -9.40 2.25 -42.51
C SER A 766 -9.23 0.78 -42.90
N TYR A 767 -8.61 -0.02 -42.02
CA TYR A 767 -8.32 -1.44 -42.29
C TYR A 767 -9.33 -2.42 -41.64
N GLY A 768 -10.52 -1.94 -41.26
CA GLY A 768 -11.49 -2.73 -40.49
C GLY A 768 -11.91 -4.03 -41.19
N ILE A 769 -12.15 -3.97 -42.51
CA ILE A 769 -12.53 -5.13 -43.32
C ILE A 769 -11.38 -6.15 -43.42
N GLN A 770 -10.14 -5.67 -43.48
CA GLN A 770 -8.94 -6.50 -43.56
C GLN A 770 -8.69 -7.22 -42.23
N VAL A 771 -8.91 -6.55 -41.09
CA VAL A 771 -8.87 -7.17 -39.77
C VAL A 771 -9.96 -8.24 -39.62
N ALA A 772 -11.18 -7.98 -40.10
CA ALA A 772 -12.25 -8.96 -40.12
C ALA A 772 -11.88 -10.22 -40.93
N ARG A 773 -11.22 -10.05 -42.08
CA ARG A 773 -10.68 -11.17 -42.86
C ARG A 773 -9.63 -11.97 -42.07
N LEU A 774 -8.73 -11.29 -41.36
CA LEU A 774 -7.69 -11.92 -40.54
C LEU A 774 -8.28 -12.69 -39.34
N ALA A 775 -9.41 -12.22 -38.80
CA ALA A 775 -10.18 -12.91 -37.76
C ALA A 775 -10.97 -14.13 -38.28
N GLY A 776 -10.93 -14.41 -39.60
CA GLY A 776 -11.57 -15.57 -40.20
C GLY A 776 -13.00 -15.35 -40.71
N VAL A 777 -13.45 -14.10 -40.88
CA VAL A 777 -14.78 -13.82 -41.43
C VAL A 777 -14.89 -14.34 -42.88
N PRO A 778 -15.97 -15.08 -43.23
CA PRO A 778 -16.13 -15.68 -44.55
C PRO A 778 -15.99 -14.69 -45.73
N SER A 779 -15.28 -15.13 -46.78
CA SER A 779 -15.02 -14.32 -48.00
C SER A 779 -16.26 -13.68 -48.64
N PRO A 780 -17.45 -14.33 -48.70
CA PRO A 780 -18.65 -13.68 -49.24
C PRO A 780 -19.10 -12.46 -48.44
N ILE A 781 -18.94 -12.49 -47.12
CA ILE A 781 -19.29 -11.38 -46.22
C ILE A 781 -18.30 -10.22 -46.40
N ILE A 782 -17.00 -10.54 -46.48
CA ILE A 782 -15.96 -9.54 -46.77
C ILE A 782 -16.19 -8.85 -48.12
N ALA A 783 -16.58 -9.61 -49.15
CA ALA A 783 -16.88 -9.06 -50.47
C ALA A 783 -18.11 -8.14 -50.45
N ALA A 784 -19.16 -8.50 -49.70
CA ALA A 784 -20.33 -7.65 -49.49
C ALA A 784 -20.00 -6.37 -48.72
N ALA A 785 -19.24 -6.49 -47.62
CA ALA A 785 -18.79 -5.35 -46.82
C ALA A 785 -17.95 -4.35 -47.62
N ARG A 786 -17.04 -4.82 -48.49
CA ARG A 786 -16.27 -3.94 -49.39
C ARG A 786 -17.14 -3.20 -50.39
N ARG A 787 -18.19 -3.84 -50.90
CA ARG A 787 -19.11 -3.21 -51.85
C ARG A 787 -19.87 -2.07 -51.16
N HIS A 788 -20.42 -2.33 -49.98
CA HIS A 788 -21.08 -1.30 -49.18
C HIS A 788 -20.14 -0.19 -48.72
N LEU A 789 -18.89 -0.48 -48.37
CA LEU A 789 -17.91 0.56 -48.01
C LEU A 789 -17.68 1.52 -49.18
N ARG A 790 -17.51 0.98 -50.41
CA ARG A 790 -17.38 1.83 -51.61
C ARG A 790 -18.62 2.68 -51.86
N GLU A 791 -19.81 2.12 -51.67
CA GLU A 791 -21.06 2.89 -51.80
C GLU A 791 -21.12 4.05 -50.78
N LEU A 792 -20.64 3.85 -49.55
CA LEU A 792 -20.58 4.88 -48.52
C LEU A 792 -19.50 5.95 -48.80
N GLU A 793 -18.32 5.53 -49.27
CA GLU A 793 -17.24 6.44 -49.69
C GLU A 793 -17.67 7.28 -50.89
N ASP A 794 -18.30 6.66 -51.90
CA ASP A 794 -18.84 7.35 -53.07
C ASP A 794 -19.98 8.32 -52.68
N ALA A 795 -20.81 7.97 -51.70
CA ALA A 795 -21.85 8.85 -51.16
C ALA A 795 -21.29 10.04 -50.36
N GLN A 796 -20.14 9.88 -49.69
CA GLN A 796 -19.42 10.96 -49.01
C GLN A 796 -18.67 11.88 -49.99
N LEU A 797 -18.25 11.38 -51.15
CA LEU A 797 -17.53 12.13 -52.18
C LEU A 797 -18.43 12.96 -53.10
N GLN A 798 -19.75 12.72 -53.11
CA GLN A 798 -20.69 13.60 -53.83
C GLN A 798 -21.01 14.84 -52.99
N PRO A 799 -20.87 16.07 -53.51
CA PRO A 799 -21.34 17.28 -52.86
C PRO A 799 -22.87 17.34 -52.98
N GLY A 800 -23.55 16.47 -52.23
CA GLY A 800 -24.96 16.60 -51.93
C GLY A 800 -25.15 17.58 -50.76
N PRO A 801 -26.37 18.08 -50.53
CA PRO A 801 -26.69 19.07 -49.49
C PRO A 801 -26.43 18.60 -48.04
N GLN A 802 -25.90 17.39 -47.84
CA GLN A 802 -25.44 16.87 -46.55
C GLN A 802 -23.98 17.18 -46.23
N GLY A 803 -23.15 17.58 -47.20
CA GLY A 803 -21.80 18.11 -46.92
C GLY A 803 -21.82 19.47 -46.19
N ASP A 804 -22.99 20.11 -46.14
CA ASP A 804 -23.24 21.41 -45.52
C ASP A 804 -23.73 21.31 -44.07
N LEU A 805 -23.95 20.10 -43.53
CA LEU A 805 -24.43 19.88 -42.16
C LEU A 805 -23.44 20.30 -41.06
N PHE A 806 -22.15 20.44 -41.39
CA PHE A 806 -21.12 20.92 -40.47
C PHE A 806 -20.52 22.28 -40.87
N ALA A 807 -20.79 22.77 -42.08
CA ALA A 807 -20.46 24.13 -42.49
C ALA A 807 -21.55 25.14 -42.10
N ALA A 808 -22.79 24.68 -41.88
CA ALA A 808 -23.87 25.48 -41.34
C ALA A 808 -24.14 25.17 -39.86
N HIS A 809 -23.68 26.09 -39.00
CA HIS A 809 -24.23 26.37 -37.67
C HIS A 809 -24.19 25.19 -36.67
N LEU A 810 -23.09 25.07 -35.93
CA LEU A 810 -23.21 24.76 -34.50
C LEU A 810 -24.20 25.80 -33.92
N PRO A 811 -25.28 25.38 -33.22
CA PRO A 811 -26.08 26.35 -32.50
C PRO A 811 -25.17 26.94 -31.43
N ASN A 812 -24.71 28.17 -31.66
CA ASN A 812 -24.54 29.12 -30.57
C ASN A 812 -25.94 29.34 -29.99
N ASP A 813 -26.43 28.41 -29.19
CA ASP A 813 -27.52 28.69 -28.27
C ASP A 813 -26.93 29.52 -27.12
N GLU A 814 -26.47 30.74 -27.45
CA GLU A 814 -26.82 31.83 -26.56
C GLU A 814 -28.33 31.97 -26.70
N PRO A 815 -29.12 31.79 -25.62
CA PRO A 815 -30.54 32.07 -25.69
C PRO A 815 -30.68 33.50 -26.23
N PRO A 816 -31.62 33.74 -27.16
CA PRO A 816 -31.82 35.09 -27.70
C PRO A 816 -31.93 36.04 -26.50
N PRO A 817 -31.16 37.15 -26.48
CA PRO A 817 -31.14 38.04 -25.33
C PRO A 817 -32.58 38.43 -25.02
N HIS A 818 -32.97 38.29 -23.76
CA HIS A 818 -34.32 38.61 -23.32
C HIS A 818 -34.67 40.02 -23.83
N PRO A 819 -35.83 40.28 -24.43
CA PRO A 819 -36.17 41.57 -25.05
C PRO A 819 -36.09 42.78 -24.10
N ALA A 820 -36.00 42.53 -22.78
CA ALA A 820 -35.78 43.55 -21.77
C ALA A 820 -34.32 44.05 -21.76
N LEU A 821 -33.34 43.22 -22.15
CA LEU A 821 -31.93 43.62 -22.23
C LEU A 821 -31.67 44.60 -23.37
N ASP A 822 -32.36 44.44 -24.50
CA ASP A 822 -32.25 45.40 -25.61
C ASP A 822 -32.89 46.74 -25.23
N GLN A 823 -34.08 46.71 -24.63
CA GLN A 823 -34.72 47.93 -24.14
C GLN A 823 -33.90 48.60 -23.01
N LEU A 824 -33.19 47.83 -22.18
CA LEU A 824 -32.31 48.37 -21.14
C LEU A 824 -31.06 49.05 -21.73
N ARG A 825 -30.49 48.50 -22.81
CA ARG A 825 -29.30 49.06 -23.48
C ARG A 825 -29.58 50.40 -24.17
N GLU A 826 -30.82 50.64 -24.57
CA GLU A 826 -31.25 51.89 -25.21
C GLU A 826 -31.62 53.00 -24.20
N ILE A 827 -31.68 52.69 -22.91
CA ILE A 827 -32.00 53.67 -21.87
C ILE A 827 -30.75 54.50 -21.53
N ASP A 828 -30.85 55.80 -21.74
CA ASP A 828 -29.94 56.80 -21.17
C ASP A 828 -30.55 57.36 -19.87
N PRO A 829 -30.03 56.97 -18.68
CA PRO A 829 -30.60 57.36 -17.40
C PRO A 829 -30.54 58.88 -17.14
N ASP A 830 -29.55 59.56 -17.70
CA ASP A 830 -29.29 60.97 -17.45
C ASP A 830 -30.23 61.89 -18.28
N ALA A 831 -30.88 61.33 -19.30
CA ALA A 831 -31.83 62.02 -20.17
C ALA A 831 -33.30 61.85 -19.75
N LEU A 832 -33.60 61.04 -18.73
CA LEU A 832 -34.98 60.69 -18.35
C LEU A 832 -35.55 61.55 -17.22
N THR A 833 -36.81 61.95 -17.38
CA THR A 833 -37.58 62.55 -16.28
C THR A 833 -38.02 61.47 -15.28
N PRO A 834 -38.23 61.80 -13.99
CA PRO A 834 -38.59 60.81 -12.97
C PRO A 834 -39.82 59.97 -13.30
N LYS A 835 -40.82 60.56 -13.99
CA LYS A 835 -42.02 59.83 -14.43
C LYS A 835 -41.71 58.88 -15.59
N ALA A 836 -40.94 59.33 -16.58
CA ALA A 836 -40.54 58.50 -17.71
C ALA A 836 -39.66 57.31 -17.28
N ALA A 837 -38.77 57.52 -16.30
CA ALA A 837 -37.96 56.44 -15.72
C ALA A 837 -38.83 55.39 -15.03
N LEU A 838 -39.85 55.81 -14.27
CA LEU A 838 -40.78 54.90 -13.61
C LEU A 838 -41.62 54.11 -14.63
N ASP A 839 -42.14 54.77 -15.67
CA ASP A 839 -42.91 54.12 -16.73
C ASP A 839 -42.05 53.09 -17.49
N MET A 840 -40.76 53.39 -17.70
CA MET A 840 -39.80 52.47 -18.34
C MET A 840 -39.53 51.22 -17.48
N LEU A 841 -39.44 51.38 -16.15
CA LEU A 841 -39.31 50.23 -15.23
C LEU A 841 -40.52 49.31 -15.26
N TYR A 842 -41.74 49.87 -15.37
CA TYR A 842 -42.95 49.06 -15.55
C TYR A 842 -42.98 48.35 -16.91
N SER A 843 -42.50 49.00 -17.98
CA SER A 843 -42.36 48.38 -19.31
C SER A 843 -41.40 47.19 -19.29
N LEU A 844 -40.22 47.35 -18.67
CA LEU A 844 -39.23 46.27 -18.54
C LEU A 844 -39.79 45.09 -17.73
N LYS A 845 -40.55 45.36 -16.66
CA LYS A 845 -41.19 44.32 -15.85
C LYS A 845 -42.30 43.58 -16.59
N ALA A 846 -43.09 44.28 -17.43
CA ALA A 846 -44.10 43.64 -18.25
C ALA A 846 -43.50 42.69 -19.30
N LEU A 847 -42.32 43.02 -19.84
CA LEU A 847 -41.59 42.16 -20.76
C LEU A 847 -41.07 40.88 -20.09
N THR A 848 -40.74 40.91 -18.79
CA THR A 848 -40.33 39.71 -18.04
C THR A 848 -41.49 38.79 -17.67
N ASP A 849 -42.73 39.28 -17.69
CA ASP A 849 -43.93 38.49 -17.36
C ASP A 849 -44.58 37.81 -18.60
N THR A 850 -44.09 38.07 -19.82
CA THR A 850 -44.74 37.68 -21.09
C THR A 850 -44.02 36.62 -21.93
N SER A 851 -42.92 36.03 -21.44
CA SER A 851 -42.28 34.84 -22.05
C SER A 851 -42.36 33.62 -21.12
N PRO A 852 -42.63 32.40 -21.64
CA PRO A 852 -42.56 31.18 -20.83
C PRO A 852 -41.12 30.79 -20.46
#